data_AF-A0A498KC34-F1
#
_entry.id   AF-A0A498KC34-F1
#
_cell.length_a   1.000
_cell.length_b   1.000
_cell.length_c   1.000
_cell.angle_alpha   90.00
_cell.angle_beta   90.00
_cell.angle_gamma   90.00
#
_symmetry.space_group_name_H-M   'P 1'
#
loop_
_entity.id
_entity.type
_entity.pdbx_description
1 polymer ?
#
loop_
_entity_poly.entity_id
_entity_poly.type
_entity_poly.pdbx_seq_one_letter_code
_entity_poly.pdbx_strand_id
1 'polypeptide(L)'
;MESLCPPAGVIASTRLSFKPPKTQSQTPTPNLRFPFSPTLNNPFNFSSFSFTSCPCFSVKTSCAASTSATASPSTSLPSSSASSDNRHWVVLMEAPPQGAAISRQLVIEYYVETLRTVLGNEKDAQMCIYDASWDTHFGFCCDIDEETSCKLARLPGVLLVKPDPDYVSQKKDYSPPNVKSSNMSSSRSGSALLFPLLNTKRWLVRMDKPSIGVVTKAQMVDYYAQILTKVLGNEKDAQMCIYHVSWQSNFGFCCELDEECAQEVAGVPGVLSVEPDKNWESENKDYGGSYLQNSTNLSTSGATSETAPTKTKKLFVTGLSFYTSEKTLRAAFEGYGELVEVAEVLAAHHHRHHHHRRRNDGSMKFFVLGDSYVDTGNIRKSVSPSWKEPYGITFPGKPAGRFSDGRVLTDYLAEYLGLRPPVPYALRKEANISEVEKGMNFAYGGTGVFDTLVSEPNLTTQIDLFQQLVEQEKLYAKGDLIKSSIALVSVAGNDYATHMVKTGNGSEDLAEFTKSVVKQIAVDLRRIRDLGVPKIAVTAVEPMGCIPRLTSLLSYQNCSESLNLASVFHNQVLRQNVEQLNKESNNSAFVILDLYDAFSSAINPQKDRQGNTTFQIDEPLKPCCVGVSSEYSCGSVDGSTGAKKYSICSHPERSFFWDTVHPSQNGWHAVYSSLKSSLHQLYS
;
A
#
# COMPACT_ATOMS: atom_id res chain seq x y z
N MET A 1 -49.89 -25.04 -28.82
CA MET A 1 -51.23 -24.59 -29.24
C MET A 1 -51.66 -23.49 -28.30
N GLU A 2 -51.80 -22.29 -28.86
CA GLU A 2 -52.23 -21.05 -28.22
C GLU A 2 -53.70 -21.10 -27.80
N SER A 3 -54.05 -20.37 -26.73
CA SER A 3 -55.15 -19.36 -26.67
C SER A 3 -55.37 -18.98 -25.20
N LEU A 4 -54.85 -17.84 -24.72
CA LEU A 4 -55.47 -16.50 -24.70
C LEU A 4 -56.59 -16.29 -23.64
N CYS A 5 -56.28 -15.37 -22.70
CA CYS A 5 -57.12 -14.57 -21.76
C CYS A 5 -58.29 -13.82 -22.46
N PRO A 6 -59.20 -13.05 -21.80
CA PRO A 6 -59.11 -12.23 -20.55
C PRO A 6 -60.47 -12.18 -19.74
N PRO A 7 -60.87 -11.16 -18.90
CA PRO A 7 -60.23 -9.90 -18.47
C PRO A 7 -60.33 -9.52 -16.97
N ALA A 8 -59.80 -8.32 -16.69
CA ALA A 8 -59.49 -7.63 -15.44
C ALA A 8 -60.67 -7.04 -14.63
N GLY A 9 -60.39 -6.71 -13.35
CA GLY A 9 -61.21 -5.84 -12.50
C GLY A 9 -60.54 -5.52 -11.15
N VAL A 10 -60.34 -4.22 -10.89
CA VAL A 10 -59.63 -3.57 -9.76
C VAL A 10 -60.54 -3.36 -8.55
N ILE A 11 -60.09 -3.57 -7.29
CA ILE A 11 -60.52 -2.80 -6.09
C ILE A 11 -59.39 -2.75 -5.02
N ALA A 12 -59.16 -1.56 -4.45
CA ALA A 12 -58.24 -1.24 -3.35
C ALA A 12 -58.89 -1.37 -1.95
N SER A 13 -58.11 -1.59 -0.87
CA SER A 13 -58.44 -1.08 0.48
C SER A 13 -57.30 -1.16 1.53
N THR A 14 -56.91 0.02 2.01
CA THR A 14 -56.75 0.50 3.41
C THR A 14 -55.84 -0.19 4.46
N ARG A 15 -55.06 0.68 5.14
CA ARG A 15 -54.16 0.48 6.31
C ARG A 15 -54.88 0.06 7.60
N LEU A 16 -54.16 -0.63 8.49
CA LEU A 16 -54.23 -0.45 9.96
C LEU A 16 -52.93 -0.93 10.65
N SER A 17 -52.46 -0.15 11.63
CA SER A 17 -51.24 -0.30 12.43
C SER A 17 -51.43 -1.18 13.67
N PHE A 18 -50.36 -1.83 14.14
CA PHE A 18 -50.23 -2.33 15.52
C PHE A 18 -48.80 -2.12 16.09
N LYS A 19 -48.71 -1.67 17.35
CA LYS A 19 -47.53 -1.60 18.25
C LYS A 19 -47.69 -2.68 19.33
N PRO A 20 -46.61 -3.27 19.90
CA PRO A 20 -46.12 -2.93 21.26
C PRO A 20 -44.63 -3.33 21.52
N PRO A 21 -44.07 -3.34 22.76
CA PRO A 21 -44.24 -2.49 23.95
C PRO A 21 -42.92 -1.81 24.42
N LYS A 22 -43.05 -0.92 25.42
CA LYS A 22 -41.99 -0.17 26.12
C LYS A 22 -41.45 -0.97 27.32
N THR A 23 -40.16 -0.83 27.60
CA THR A 23 -39.56 -1.07 28.93
C THR A 23 -38.70 0.13 29.33
N GLN A 24 -38.94 0.63 30.55
CA GLN A 24 -38.18 1.70 31.21
C GLN A 24 -37.12 1.06 32.12
N SER A 25 -35.91 1.60 32.15
CA SER A 25 -35.09 1.64 33.38
C SER A 25 -34.31 2.96 33.43
N GLN A 26 -34.37 3.60 34.59
CA GLN A 26 -33.85 4.93 34.87
C GLN A 26 -32.41 4.88 35.48
N THR A 27 -31.61 5.88 35.10
CA THR A 27 -30.56 6.63 35.86
C THR A 27 -29.19 6.00 36.22
N PRO A 28 -28.12 6.80 36.45
CA PRO A 28 -27.81 8.19 36.03
C PRO A 28 -26.43 8.37 35.36
N THR A 29 -26.30 9.44 34.57
CA THR A 29 -25.04 9.95 34.00
C THR A 29 -24.36 10.99 34.91
N PRO A 30 -23.02 11.02 34.99
CA PRO A 30 -22.27 12.26 35.21
C PRO A 30 -21.85 12.87 33.87
N ASN A 31 -22.18 14.14 33.68
CA ASN A 31 -21.73 14.98 32.58
C ASN A 31 -20.22 15.26 32.68
N LEU A 32 -19.47 14.96 31.63
CA LEU A 32 -18.19 15.61 31.33
C LEU A 32 -18.23 16.05 29.86
N ARG A 33 -18.40 17.36 29.67
CA ARG A 33 -18.25 18.06 28.39
C ARG A 33 -16.75 18.21 28.08
N PHE A 34 -16.33 17.74 26.93
CA PHE A 34 -15.17 18.29 26.22
C PHE A 34 -15.59 18.65 24.77
N PRO A 35 -15.11 19.78 24.22
CA PRO A 35 -15.64 20.33 22.99
C PRO A 35 -14.92 19.74 21.78
N PHE A 36 -15.62 18.91 21.00
CA PHE A 36 -15.29 18.71 19.60
C PHE A 36 -16.49 19.15 18.77
N SER A 37 -16.34 20.31 18.11
CA SER A 37 -17.23 20.72 17.02
C SER A 37 -16.64 20.20 15.71
N PRO A 38 -17.28 19.25 15.01
CA PRO A 38 -17.01 19.03 13.60
C PRO A 38 -17.83 20.06 12.82
N THR A 39 -17.19 21.14 12.36
CA THR A 39 -17.76 21.98 11.31
C THR A 39 -17.16 21.55 9.97
N LEU A 40 -17.77 20.53 9.35
CA LEU A 40 -17.65 20.31 7.91
C LEU A 40 -18.94 20.84 7.28
N ASN A 41 -18.89 22.10 6.87
CA ASN A 41 -19.94 22.69 6.05
C ASN A 41 -19.82 22.17 4.61
N ASN A 42 -20.82 21.40 4.20
CA ASN A 42 -21.25 21.21 2.82
C ASN A 42 -21.39 22.57 2.10
N PRO A 43 -20.87 22.73 0.87
CA PRO A 43 -21.28 23.84 0.03
C PRO A 43 -21.89 23.37 -1.29
N PHE A 44 -23.00 22.62 -1.29
CA PHE A 44 -23.85 22.48 -2.49
C PHE A 44 -25.31 22.22 -2.12
N ASN A 45 -26.07 23.28 -1.86
CA ASN A 45 -27.50 23.28 -2.16
C ASN A 45 -28.01 24.72 -2.29
N PHE A 46 -28.34 25.15 -3.51
CA PHE A 46 -29.12 26.36 -3.77
C PHE A 46 -30.38 25.96 -4.51
N SER A 47 -31.53 26.04 -3.82
CA SER A 47 -32.84 26.14 -4.44
C SER A 47 -33.29 27.61 -4.42
N SER A 48 -33.47 28.10 -5.65
CA SER A 48 -34.29 29.21 -6.16
C SER A 48 -35.18 30.04 -5.20
N PHE A 49 -35.05 31.36 -5.39
CA PHE A 49 -35.91 32.51 -5.06
C PHE A 49 -37.42 32.29 -4.87
N SER A 50 -38.00 33.06 -3.95
CA SER A 50 -39.17 33.93 -4.21
C SER A 50 -39.31 35.05 -3.16
N PHE A 51 -39.70 36.23 -3.64
CA PHE A 51 -39.88 37.51 -2.95
C PHE A 51 -41.06 37.52 -1.97
N THR A 52 -41.00 38.33 -0.90
CA THR A 52 -41.98 39.39 -0.58
C THR A 52 -41.62 40.25 0.66
N SER A 53 -41.68 41.58 0.45
CA SER A 53 -42.10 42.68 1.35
C SER A 53 -41.48 42.92 2.76
N CYS A 54 -40.84 44.10 2.86
CA CYS A 54 -40.78 45.12 3.95
C CYS A 54 -42.02 45.23 4.90
N PRO A 55 -42.02 46.08 5.97
CA PRO A 55 -41.00 47.07 6.42
C PRO A 55 -40.74 47.22 7.95
N CYS A 56 -39.73 48.05 8.26
CA CYS A 56 -39.58 48.98 9.40
C CYS A 56 -39.48 48.48 10.86
N PHE A 57 -38.39 48.84 11.54
CA PHE A 57 -38.39 49.94 12.54
C PHE A 57 -36.95 50.35 12.91
N SER A 58 -36.69 51.66 12.79
CA SER A 58 -35.52 52.38 13.33
C SER A 58 -35.55 52.40 14.86
N VAL A 59 -34.38 52.41 15.52
CA VAL A 59 -33.97 53.47 16.48
C VAL A 59 -32.44 53.53 16.54
N LYS A 60 -31.93 54.76 16.41
CA LYS A 60 -30.55 55.23 16.57
C LYS A 60 -30.13 55.28 18.04
N THR A 61 -28.86 55.05 18.36
CA THR A 61 -28.03 56.05 19.09
C THR A 61 -26.53 55.76 19.00
N SER A 62 -25.79 56.81 18.62
CA SER A 62 -24.36 57.08 18.72
C SER A 62 -23.92 57.24 20.20
N CYS A 63 -22.65 57.16 20.63
CA CYS A 63 -21.49 57.98 20.26
C CYS A 63 -20.16 57.36 20.77
N ALA A 64 -19.06 57.73 20.11
CA ALA A 64 -17.65 57.64 20.51
C ALA A 64 -17.32 58.65 21.68
N ALA A 65 -16.15 58.82 22.30
CA ALA A 65 -14.75 58.44 22.05
C ALA A 65 -13.87 58.69 23.32
N SER A 66 -12.61 58.23 23.26
CA SER A 66 -11.33 58.90 23.66
C SER A 66 -10.77 58.92 25.11
N THR A 67 -9.58 58.25 25.27
CA THR A 67 -8.26 58.65 25.87
C THR A 67 -8.18 59.27 27.28
N SER A 68 -7.23 58.92 28.19
CA SER A 68 -5.76 59.09 28.11
C SER A 68 -5.00 58.44 29.31
N ALA A 69 -3.67 58.33 29.19
CA ALA A 69 -2.70 57.61 30.04
C ALA A 69 -2.02 58.39 31.20
N THR A 70 -1.29 57.68 32.08
CA THR A 70 0.00 57.96 32.81
C THR A 70 0.14 57.00 34.02
N ALA A 71 1.27 56.54 34.57
CA ALA A 71 2.71 56.49 34.28
C ALA A 71 3.35 55.45 35.25
N SER A 72 4.52 54.89 34.91
CA SER A 72 5.29 53.84 35.63
C SER A 72 6.07 54.34 36.87
N PRO A 73 6.69 53.43 37.65
CA PRO A 73 8.16 53.37 37.60
C PRO A 73 8.75 51.94 37.59
N SER A 74 9.99 51.89 37.10
CA SER A 74 10.85 50.76 36.78
C SER A 74 11.65 50.21 37.97
N THR A 75 11.80 48.88 38.04
CA THR A 75 12.98 48.19 38.59
C THR A 75 13.19 46.85 37.87
N SER A 76 14.46 46.49 37.74
CA SER A 76 15.09 45.58 36.77
C SER A 76 14.90 44.06 37.02
N LEU A 77 14.95 43.32 35.90
CA LEU A 77 15.02 41.86 35.67
C LEU A 77 15.70 40.99 36.76
N PRO A 78 15.24 39.73 36.88
CA PRO A 78 15.87 38.65 36.11
C PRO A 78 14.88 37.91 35.19
N SER A 79 15.39 37.48 34.05
CA SER A 79 14.79 36.52 33.13
C SER A 79 14.44 35.21 33.84
N SER A 80 13.16 34.82 33.84
CA SER A 80 12.71 33.48 34.21
C SER A 80 11.88 32.86 33.08
N SER A 81 12.56 31.99 32.33
CA SER A 81 12.11 30.77 31.66
C SER A 81 10.63 30.65 31.27
N ALA A 82 10.43 30.51 29.96
CA ALA A 82 9.29 29.83 29.35
C ALA A 82 8.95 28.53 30.10
N SER A 83 7.69 28.35 30.50
CA SER A 83 7.17 27.02 30.81
C SER A 83 7.10 26.25 29.50
N SER A 84 8.08 25.37 29.27
CA SER A 84 8.00 24.36 28.23
C SER A 84 6.86 23.40 28.59
N ASP A 85 5.80 23.36 27.78
CA ASP A 85 4.82 22.28 27.80
C ASP A 85 5.52 20.99 27.34
N ASN A 86 6.27 20.35 28.25
CA ASN A 86 6.87 19.06 27.98
C ASN A 86 5.76 18.01 28.02
N ARG A 87 5.35 17.57 26.83
CA ARG A 87 4.36 16.50 26.67
C ARG A 87 4.98 15.10 26.61
N HIS A 88 6.28 15.01 26.36
CA HIS A 88 6.99 13.74 26.18
C HIS A 88 7.78 13.38 27.42
N TRP A 89 7.59 12.16 27.92
CA TRP A 89 8.18 11.70 29.18
C TRP A 89 8.81 10.33 29.03
N VAL A 90 9.97 10.13 29.66
CA VAL A 90 10.59 8.82 29.90
C VAL A 90 10.22 8.37 31.30
N VAL A 91 9.66 7.16 31.40
CA VAL A 91 9.21 6.54 32.63
C VAL A 91 10.03 5.28 32.88
N LEU A 92 10.74 5.23 34.01
CA LEU A 92 11.42 4.03 34.48
C LEU A 92 10.55 3.31 35.51
N MET A 93 10.48 1.99 35.37
CA MET A 93 9.63 1.12 36.15
C MET A 93 10.47 0.10 36.92
N GLU A 94 9.96 -0.37 38.04
CA GLU A 94 10.43 -1.60 38.68
C GLU A 94 10.14 -2.80 37.77
N ALA A 95 10.91 -3.87 37.93
CA ALA A 95 10.64 -5.12 37.23
C ALA A 95 9.25 -5.65 37.65
N PRO A 96 8.45 -6.19 36.71
CA PRO A 96 7.12 -6.70 37.05
C PRO A 96 7.22 -7.80 38.11
N PRO A 97 6.29 -7.85 39.10
CA PRO A 97 6.40 -8.70 40.30
C PRO A 97 6.27 -10.22 40.07
N GLN A 98 6.24 -10.70 38.81
CA GLN A 98 6.11 -12.11 38.46
C GLN A 98 7.46 -12.64 37.94
N GLY A 99 8.09 -13.54 38.69
CA GLY A 99 9.42 -14.08 38.38
C GLY A 99 9.45 -15.06 37.21
N ALA A 100 10.57 -15.00 36.46
CA ALA A 100 11.04 -15.87 35.37
C ALA A 100 10.19 -15.94 34.07
N ALA A 101 10.78 -15.44 32.97
CA ALA A 101 10.28 -15.39 31.59
C ALA A 101 9.06 -14.47 31.35
N ILE A 102 9.27 -13.15 31.47
CA ILE A 102 8.27 -12.15 31.11
C ILE A 102 8.39 -11.89 29.59
N SER A 103 7.37 -12.27 28.82
CA SER A 103 7.32 -11.99 27.38
C SER A 103 7.21 -10.48 27.13
N ARG A 104 7.72 -10.00 25.98
CA ARG A 104 7.59 -8.59 25.56
C ARG A 104 6.14 -8.09 25.69
N GLN A 105 5.18 -8.93 25.33
CA GLN A 105 3.77 -8.60 25.38
C GLN A 105 3.27 -8.36 26.81
N LEU A 106 3.67 -9.21 27.76
CA LEU A 106 3.31 -9.04 29.18
C LEU A 106 3.92 -7.78 29.80
N VAL A 107 5.14 -7.39 29.38
CA VAL A 107 5.76 -6.15 29.85
C VAL A 107 5.04 -4.92 29.29
N ILE A 108 4.65 -4.95 28.01
CA ILE A 108 3.88 -3.86 27.41
C ILE A 108 2.51 -3.75 28.07
N GLU A 109 1.82 -4.86 28.34
CA GLU A 109 0.56 -4.88 29.08
C GLU A 109 0.71 -4.29 30.50
N TYR A 110 1.82 -4.58 31.19
CA TYR A 110 2.14 -3.97 32.48
C TYR A 110 2.32 -2.44 32.39
N TYR A 111 2.93 -1.91 31.33
CA TYR A 111 3.07 -0.47 31.10
C TYR A 111 1.76 0.21 30.78
N VAL A 112 0.95 -0.41 29.90
CA VAL A 112 -0.40 0.07 29.57
C VAL A 112 -1.27 0.10 30.82
N GLU A 113 -1.23 -0.94 31.64
CA GLU A 113 -2.00 -1.00 32.89
C GLU A 113 -1.57 0.10 33.88
N THR A 114 -0.25 0.35 33.98
CA THR A 114 0.28 1.43 34.82
C THR A 114 -0.22 2.80 34.36
N LEU A 115 -0.11 3.12 33.07
CA LEU A 115 -0.62 4.37 32.49
C LEU A 115 -2.15 4.49 32.58
N ARG A 116 -2.86 3.36 32.45
CA ARG A 116 -4.32 3.30 32.59
C ARG A 116 -4.77 3.75 33.98
N THR A 117 -3.99 3.49 35.03
CA THR A 117 -4.36 3.94 36.39
C THR A 117 -4.45 5.46 36.54
N VAL A 118 -3.70 6.21 35.73
CA VAL A 118 -3.70 7.69 35.74
C VAL A 118 -4.56 8.30 34.64
N LEU A 119 -4.69 7.64 33.49
CA LEU A 119 -5.50 8.10 32.35
C LEU A 119 -6.97 7.62 32.41
N GLY A 120 -7.26 6.55 33.16
CA GLY A 120 -8.59 5.96 33.30
C GLY A 120 -9.08 5.14 32.08
N ASN A 121 -8.33 5.12 30.97
CA ASN A 121 -8.68 4.44 29.73
C ASN A 121 -7.47 3.67 29.16
N GLU A 122 -7.67 2.38 28.89
CA GLU A 122 -6.63 1.46 28.40
C GLU A 122 -6.18 1.80 26.97
N LYS A 123 -7.12 2.23 26.11
CA LYS A 123 -6.83 2.60 24.72
C LYS A 123 -5.99 3.87 24.64
N ASP A 124 -6.26 4.84 25.51
CA ASP A 124 -5.48 6.08 25.57
C ASP A 124 -4.08 5.79 26.13
N ALA A 125 -3.98 4.96 27.17
CA ALA A 125 -2.69 4.49 27.69
C ALA A 125 -1.83 3.79 26.64
N GLN A 126 -2.43 2.98 25.77
CA GLN A 126 -1.72 2.29 24.69
C GLN A 126 -1.28 3.25 23.57
N MET A 127 -2.10 4.23 23.21
CA MET A 127 -1.76 5.24 22.19
C MET A 127 -0.72 6.26 22.68
N CYS A 128 -0.64 6.49 23.98
CA CYS A 128 0.33 7.41 24.56
C CYS A 128 1.75 6.84 24.56
N ILE A 129 1.95 5.51 24.58
CA ILE A 129 3.28 4.89 24.57
C ILE A 129 3.83 4.86 23.14
N TYR A 130 5.00 5.47 22.93
CA TYR A 130 5.67 5.49 21.62
C TYR A 130 7.02 4.76 21.59
N ASP A 131 7.58 4.43 22.75
CA ASP A 131 8.79 3.61 22.87
C ASP A 131 8.75 2.81 24.18
N ALA A 132 9.38 1.63 24.22
CA ALA A 132 9.42 0.78 25.41
C ALA A 132 10.70 -0.08 25.45
N SER A 133 11.23 -0.27 26.66
CA SER A 133 12.37 -1.13 26.97
C SER A 133 11.95 -2.16 28.01
N TRP A 134 12.30 -3.43 27.79
CA TRP A 134 11.81 -4.56 28.59
C TRP A 134 12.86 -5.63 28.89
N ASP A 135 14.13 -5.40 28.53
CA ASP A 135 15.20 -6.40 28.56
C ASP A 135 16.23 -6.18 29.68
N THR A 136 16.76 -4.96 29.81
CA THR A 136 17.86 -4.58 30.69
C THR A 136 17.42 -3.56 31.73
N HIS A 137 16.52 -2.64 31.31
CA HIS A 137 15.89 -1.64 32.15
C HIS A 137 14.41 -1.58 31.76
N PHE A 138 13.52 -1.65 32.75
CA PHE A 138 12.09 -1.57 32.51
C PHE A 138 11.70 -0.09 32.41
N GLY A 139 11.12 0.30 31.29
CA GLY A 139 10.67 1.67 31.10
C GLY A 139 10.01 1.90 29.75
N PHE A 140 9.29 3.00 29.64
CA PHE A 140 8.60 3.38 28.41
C PHE A 140 8.60 4.89 28.25
N CYS A 141 8.45 5.34 27.01
CA CYS A 141 8.24 6.74 26.69
C CYS A 141 6.79 7.00 26.33
N CYS A 142 6.21 8.09 26.84
CA CYS A 142 4.81 8.42 26.63
C CYS A 142 4.53 9.92 26.38
N ASP A 143 3.46 10.21 25.62
CA ASP A 143 2.90 11.56 25.43
C ASP A 143 1.71 11.77 26.39
N ILE A 144 1.94 12.53 27.46
CA ILE A 144 0.95 12.88 28.49
C ILE A 144 1.20 14.31 28.99
N ASP A 145 0.16 14.95 29.51
CA ASP A 145 0.31 16.27 30.13
C ASP A 145 1.10 16.20 31.46
N GLU A 146 1.65 17.34 31.89
CA GLU A 146 2.48 17.44 33.08
C GLU A 146 1.75 17.08 34.38
N GLU A 147 0.43 17.30 34.46
CA GLU A 147 -0.37 16.91 35.62
C GLU A 147 -0.48 15.38 35.72
N THR A 148 -0.68 14.72 34.57
CA THR A 148 -0.71 13.26 34.46
C THR A 148 0.66 12.65 34.73
N SER A 149 1.76 13.25 34.27
CA SER A 149 3.11 12.76 34.56
C SER A 149 3.45 12.84 36.05
N CYS A 150 3.00 13.90 36.74
CA CYS A 150 3.13 14.04 38.20
C CYS A 150 2.33 12.98 38.98
N LYS A 151 1.16 12.57 38.47
CA LYS A 151 0.37 11.47 39.06
C LYS A 151 1.05 10.12 38.84
N LEU A 152 1.60 9.91 37.65
CA LEU A 152 2.32 8.70 37.28
C LEU A 152 3.55 8.50 38.17
N ALA A 153 4.31 9.57 38.45
CA ALA A 153 5.49 9.53 39.32
C ALA A 153 5.20 9.14 40.79
N ARG A 154 3.93 9.12 41.21
CA ARG A 154 3.51 8.75 42.57
C ARG A 154 2.98 7.31 42.67
N LEU A 155 2.91 6.59 41.56
CA LEU A 155 2.43 5.21 41.56
C LEU A 155 3.51 4.25 42.11
N PRO A 156 3.08 3.18 42.82
CA PRO A 156 3.99 2.12 43.22
C PRO A 156 4.56 1.41 41.98
N GLY A 157 5.87 1.13 41.98
CA GLY A 157 6.56 0.52 40.85
C GLY A 157 7.06 1.50 39.79
N VAL A 158 6.81 2.80 39.91
CA VAL A 158 7.43 3.84 39.06
C VAL A 158 8.67 4.39 39.75
N LEU A 159 9.84 4.19 39.15
CA LEU A 159 11.15 4.58 39.71
C LEU A 159 11.54 6.01 39.36
N LEU A 160 11.23 6.47 38.14
CA LEU A 160 11.59 7.80 37.67
C LEU A 160 10.64 8.23 36.55
N VAL A 161 10.23 9.50 36.56
CA VAL A 161 9.58 10.16 35.41
C VAL A 161 10.39 11.40 35.10
N LYS A 162 10.94 11.50 33.89
CA LYS A 162 11.71 12.67 33.43
C LYS A 162 11.24 13.11 32.04
N PRO A 163 11.32 14.41 31.68
CA PRO A 163 11.05 14.83 30.31
C PRO A 163 11.93 14.08 29.30
N ASP A 164 11.41 13.77 28.12
CA ASP A 164 12.18 13.27 26.98
C ASP A 164 12.57 14.43 26.05
N PRO A 165 13.77 15.00 26.19
CA PRO A 165 14.22 16.10 25.32
C PRO A 165 14.54 15.62 23.89
N ASP A 166 14.73 14.31 23.68
CA ASP A 166 15.17 13.71 22.42
C ASP A 166 14.09 12.76 21.86
N TYR A 167 12.82 13.17 21.92
CA TYR A 167 11.66 12.34 21.50
C TYR A 167 11.79 11.78 20.07
N VAL A 168 12.52 12.48 19.19
CA VAL A 168 12.78 12.12 17.77
C VAL A 168 13.87 11.03 17.60
N SER A 169 14.66 10.74 18.64
CA SER A 169 15.74 9.73 18.56
C SER A 169 15.19 8.31 18.53
N GLN A 170 15.72 7.48 17.63
CA GLN A 170 15.42 6.04 17.55
C GLN A 170 16.03 5.20 18.69
N LYS A 171 16.95 5.78 19.48
CA LYS A 171 17.60 5.09 20.60
C LYS A 171 17.40 5.90 21.87
N LYS A 172 16.70 5.30 22.85
CA LYS A 172 16.42 5.88 24.17
C LYS A 172 17.36 5.30 25.23
N ASP A 173 17.79 6.14 26.17
CA ASP A 173 18.63 5.71 27.30
C ASP A 173 17.78 5.58 28.57
N TYR A 174 17.53 4.33 28.94
CA TYR A 174 16.79 3.93 30.14
C TYR A 174 17.71 3.67 31.35
N SER A 175 19.00 4.02 31.28
CA SER A 175 19.94 3.83 32.38
C SER A 175 19.68 4.80 33.55
N PRO A 176 19.79 4.35 34.83
CA PRO A 176 19.66 5.24 35.98
C PRO A 176 20.88 6.19 36.10
N PRO A 177 20.72 7.43 36.62
CA PRO A 177 21.81 8.37 36.74
C PRO A 177 22.85 7.96 37.81
N ASN A 178 24.13 7.88 37.43
CA ASN A 178 25.26 7.50 38.28
C ASN A 178 25.53 8.49 39.44
N VAL A 179 25.56 7.98 40.68
CA VAL A 179 26.09 8.67 41.87
C VAL A 179 27.62 8.49 41.95
N LYS A 180 28.35 9.57 42.29
CA LYS A 180 29.82 9.72 42.21
C LYS A 180 30.64 8.87 43.22
N SER A 181 31.62 8.12 42.67
CA SER A 181 33.05 7.92 43.05
C SER A 181 33.54 7.86 44.51
N SER A 182 34.29 6.79 44.87
CA SER A 182 35.66 6.88 45.44
C SER A 182 36.45 5.54 45.53
N ASN A 183 37.63 5.51 44.86
CA ASN A 183 38.91 4.79 45.06
C ASN A 183 39.04 3.54 45.98
N MET A 184 39.56 2.42 45.44
CA MET A 184 40.95 1.90 45.62
C MET A 184 41.13 0.52 44.96
N SER A 185 42.34 0.31 44.44
CA SER A 185 42.82 -0.84 43.67
C SER A 185 43.18 -2.09 44.50
N SER A 186 42.83 -3.29 44.03
CA SER A 186 43.74 -4.45 43.97
C SER A 186 43.17 -5.59 43.11
N SER A 187 44.05 -6.28 42.39
CA SER A 187 43.81 -7.28 41.34
C SER A 187 43.35 -8.67 41.82
N ARG A 188 42.56 -9.32 40.94
CA ARG A 188 42.41 -10.78 40.65
C ARG A 188 42.00 -11.73 41.78
N SER A 189 40.77 -12.26 41.72
CA SER A 189 40.45 -13.56 41.10
C SER A 189 38.93 -13.77 41.10
N GLY A 190 38.42 -14.62 40.20
CA GLY A 190 37.03 -14.64 39.75
C GLY A 190 35.93 -14.86 40.79
N SER A 191 34.79 -14.26 40.52
CA SER A 191 33.47 -14.71 40.93
C SER A 191 32.50 -14.46 39.76
N ALA A 192 31.72 -15.49 39.46
CA ALA A 192 30.85 -15.64 38.31
C ALA A 192 29.65 -14.68 38.37
N LEU A 193 29.35 -14.02 37.24
CA LEU A 193 28.02 -13.50 36.99
C LEU A 193 27.10 -14.67 36.64
N LEU A 194 26.00 -14.77 37.39
CA LEU A 194 24.89 -15.67 37.17
C LEU A 194 23.96 -15.04 36.12
N PHE A 195 23.77 -15.78 35.01
CA PHE A 195 22.95 -15.55 33.79
C PHE A 195 23.65 -14.87 32.58
N PRO A 196 23.82 -15.58 31.43
CA PRO A 196 24.34 -15.02 30.19
C PRO A 196 23.24 -14.46 29.27
N LEU A 197 23.63 -13.50 28.41
CA LEU A 197 22.82 -12.95 27.31
C LEU A 197 22.12 -14.06 26.50
N LEU A 198 20.83 -13.89 26.22
CA LEU A 198 20.12 -14.74 25.25
C LEU A 198 20.73 -14.51 23.85
N ASN A 199 21.66 -15.38 23.49
CA ASN A 199 22.36 -15.47 22.21
C ASN A 199 21.42 -16.04 21.12
N THR A 200 20.52 -15.24 20.54
CA THR A 200 19.97 -15.62 19.23
C THR A 200 21.09 -15.50 18.20
N LYS A 201 21.43 -16.63 17.58
CA LYS A 201 22.50 -16.74 16.57
C LYS A 201 21.85 -16.96 15.21
N ARG A 202 22.53 -16.50 14.17
CA ARG A 202 22.15 -16.75 12.78
C ARG A 202 22.79 -18.05 12.34
N TRP A 203 21.99 -18.95 11.79
CA TRP A 203 22.41 -20.29 11.41
C TRP A 203 22.19 -20.53 9.93
N LEU A 204 23.12 -21.24 9.31
CA LEU A 204 23.04 -21.82 7.98
C LEU A 204 22.81 -23.32 8.16
N VAL A 205 21.65 -23.78 7.71
CA VAL A 205 21.20 -25.18 7.80
C VAL A 205 21.33 -25.80 6.42
N ARG A 206 22.13 -26.86 6.30
CA ARG A 206 22.27 -27.67 5.09
C ARG A 206 21.35 -28.87 5.18
N MET A 207 20.70 -29.21 4.08
CA MET A 207 19.70 -30.26 4.00
C MET A 207 20.06 -31.30 2.95
N ASP A 208 19.67 -32.54 3.20
CA ASP A 208 19.66 -33.59 2.18
C ASP A 208 18.65 -33.26 1.08
N LYS A 209 18.89 -33.80 -0.12
CA LYS A 209 17.96 -33.66 -1.23
C LYS A 209 16.62 -34.31 -0.87
N PRO A 210 15.48 -33.58 -0.94
CA PRO A 210 14.18 -34.15 -0.64
C PRO A 210 13.82 -35.30 -1.59
N SER A 211 13.36 -36.44 -1.03
CA SER A 211 12.96 -37.63 -1.79
C SER A 211 11.63 -37.48 -2.54
N ILE A 212 10.90 -36.39 -2.28
CA ILE A 212 9.62 -36.05 -2.91
C ILE A 212 9.90 -35.07 -4.03
N GLY A 213 9.25 -35.23 -5.19
CA GLY A 213 9.42 -34.35 -6.35
C GLY A 213 8.94 -32.93 -6.07
N VAL A 214 9.75 -32.13 -5.38
CA VAL A 214 9.50 -30.72 -5.13
C VAL A 214 9.88 -29.91 -6.38
N VAL A 215 8.95 -29.09 -6.87
CA VAL A 215 9.07 -28.45 -8.20
C VAL A 215 9.20 -26.92 -8.09
N THR A 216 8.93 -26.30 -6.93
CA THR A 216 8.89 -24.83 -6.76
C THR A 216 9.55 -24.31 -5.48
N LYS A 217 10.00 -23.04 -5.48
CA LYS A 217 10.59 -22.34 -4.32
C LYS A 217 9.65 -22.30 -3.12
N ALA A 218 8.36 -22.02 -3.35
CA ALA A 218 7.36 -21.92 -2.28
C ALA A 218 7.20 -23.26 -1.53
N GLN A 219 7.10 -24.37 -2.26
CA GLN A 219 7.02 -25.71 -1.66
C GLN A 219 8.28 -26.07 -0.85
N MET A 220 9.44 -25.52 -1.21
CA MET A 220 10.68 -25.72 -0.46
C MET A 220 10.74 -24.87 0.81
N VAL A 221 10.22 -23.65 0.78
CA VAL A 221 10.04 -22.82 1.98
C VAL A 221 9.08 -23.48 2.95
N ASP A 222 7.94 -23.99 2.47
CA ASP A 222 6.97 -24.71 3.32
C ASP A 222 7.60 -25.99 3.91
N TYR A 223 8.39 -26.71 3.12
CA TYR A 223 9.13 -27.88 3.61
C TYR A 223 10.15 -27.51 4.71
N TYR A 224 10.91 -26.43 4.54
CA TYR A 224 11.86 -25.95 5.56
C TYR A 224 11.17 -25.39 6.81
N ALA A 225 10.05 -24.69 6.64
CA ALA A 225 9.23 -24.24 7.74
C ALA A 225 8.70 -25.44 8.54
N GLN A 226 8.22 -26.50 7.89
CA GLN A 226 7.79 -27.73 8.57
C GLN A 226 8.92 -28.43 9.35
N ILE A 227 10.16 -28.32 8.89
CA ILE A 227 11.34 -28.83 9.62
C ILE A 227 11.57 -27.99 10.89
N LEU A 228 11.52 -26.67 10.79
CA LEU A 228 11.65 -25.77 11.94
C LEU A 228 10.48 -25.88 12.92
N THR A 229 9.26 -26.12 12.45
CA THR A 229 8.07 -26.33 13.30
C THR A 229 8.24 -27.53 14.23
N LYS A 230 9.03 -28.55 13.86
CA LYS A 230 9.31 -29.70 14.73
C LYS A 230 10.13 -29.33 15.97
N VAL A 231 10.85 -28.22 15.91
CA VAL A 231 11.68 -27.68 17.00
C VAL A 231 10.96 -26.53 17.70
N LEU A 232 10.41 -25.58 16.94
CA LEU A 232 9.76 -24.38 17.46
C LEU A 232 8.31 -24.60 17.92
N GLY A 233 7.67 -25.70 17.52
CA GLY A 233 6.28 -26.01 17.88
C GLY A 233 5.21 -25.13 17.22
N ASN A 234 5.61 -24.08 16.48
CA ASN A 234 4.72 -23.15 15.80
C ASN A 234 5.18 -22.85 14.36
N GLU A 235 4.29 -23.10 13.39
CA GLU A 235 4.57 -22.93 11.96
C GLU A 235 4.75 -21.47 11.55
N LYS A 236 4.06 -20.53 12.20
CA LYS A 236 4.21 -19.09 11.92
C LYS A 236 5.56 -18.56 12.38
N ASP A 237 6.02 -19.02 13.55
CA ASP A 237 7.33 -18.63 14.08
C ASP A 237 8.45 -19.26 13.24
N ALA A 238 8.28 -20.51 12.83
CA ALA A 238 9.18 -21.20 11.90
C ALA A 238 9.32 -20.49 10.55
N GLN A 239 8.23 -19.96 9.98
CA GLN A 239 8.28 -19.17 8.73
C GLN A 239 8.99 -17.83 8.95
N MET A 240 8.72 -17.15 10.07
CA MET A 240 9.33 -15.85 10.40
C MET A 240 10.82 -15.95 10.73
N CYS A 241 11.29 -17.12 11.18
CA CYS A 241 12.70 -17.37 11.44
C CYS A 241 13.53 -17.56 10.17
N ILE A 242 12.95 -17.92 9.02
CA ILE A 242 13.70 -18.19 7.78
C ILE A 242 13.89 -16.89 6.99
N TYR A 243 15.16 -16.49 6.80
CA TYR A 243 15.49 -15.28 6.03
C TYR A 243 16.21 -15.56 4.70
N HIS A 244 16.67 -16.79 4.46
CA HIS A 244 17.28 -17.17 3.18
C HIS A 244 17.03 -18.65 2.86
N VAL A 245 16.87 -19.00 1.57
CA VAL A 245 16.64 -20.39 1.13
C VAL A 245 17.39 -20.71 -0.16
N SER A 246 17.95 -21.92 -0.23
CA SER A 246 18.55 -22.53 -1.42
C SER A 246 17.80 -23.81 -1.78
N TRP A 247 17.29 -23.88 -3.01
CA TRP A 247 16.37 -24.95 -3.43
C TRP A 247 16.66 -25.56 -4.81
N GLN A 248 17.59 -24.99 -5.59
CA GLN A 248 17.92 -25.48 -6.94
C GLN A 248 19.11 -26.46 -6.93
N SER A 249 20.08 -26.22 -6.05
CA SER A 249 21.26 -27.05 -5.80
C SER A 249 21.80 -26.71 -4.42
N ASN A 250 22.41 -27.67 -3.71
CA ASN A 250 22.90 -27.47 -2.34
C ASN A 250 21.76 -26.97 -1.40
N PHE A 251 20.81 -27.87 -1.14
CA PHE A 251 19.59 -27.59 -0.38
C PHE A 251 19.91 -27.09 1.03
N GLY A 252 19.24 -26.03 1.45
CA GLY A 252 19.47 -25.43 2.76
C GLY A 252 18.74 -24.12 2.96
N PHE A 253 18.71 -23.64 4.19
CA PHE A 253 18.08 -22.38 4.54
C PHE A 253 18.86 -21.70 5.67
N CYS A 254 18.67 -20.39 5.83
CA CYS A 254 19.22 -19.66 6.95
C CYS A 254 18.10 -19.22 7.89
N CYS A 255 18.35 -19.32 9.20
CA CYS A 255 17.37 -18.98 10.21
C CYS A 255 17.96 -18.30 11.45
N GLU A 256 17.12 -17.57 12.16
CA GLU A 256 17.44 -16.98 13.47
C GLU A 256 16.87 -17.87 14.59
N LEU A 257 17.77 -18.50 15.35
CA LEU A 257 17.44 -19.42 16.44
C LEU A 257 18.41 -19.23 17.60
N ASP A 258 17.99 -19.52 18.82
CA ASP A 258 18.93 -19.72 19.92
C ASP A 258 19.77 -21.00 19.70
N GLU A 259 20.81 -21.14 20.51
CA GLU A 259 21.79 -22.24 20.37
C GLU A 259 21.21 -23.61 20.74
N GLU A 260 20.15 -23.66 21.56
CA GLU A 260 19.47 -24.89 21.97
C GLU A 260 18.58 -25.40 20.82
N CYS A 261 17.75 -24.52 20.26
CA CYS A 261 16.94 -24.78 19.06
C CYS A 261 17.81 -25.18 17.87
N ALA A 262 18.97 -24.54 17.67
CA ALA A 262 19.87 -24.87 16.57
C ALA A 262 20.49 -26.28 16.72
N GLN A 263 20.78 -26.72 17.95
CA GLN A 263 21.24 -28.09 18.23
C GLN A 263 20.12 -29.11 18.00
N GLU A 264 18.88 -28.78 18.34
CA GLU A 264 17.73 -29.63 18.05
C GLU A 264 17.48 -29.78 16.55
N VAL A 265 17.62 -28.69 15.78
CA VAL A 265 17.53 -28.73 14.31
C VAL A 265 18.59 -29.68 13.73
N ALA A 266 19.81 -29.72 14.27
CA ALA A 266 20.85 -30.63 13.81
C ALA A 266 20.48 -32.12 13.99
N GLY A 267 19.53 -32.44 14.88
CA GLY A 267 19.01 -33.79 15.08
C GLY A 267 17.82 -34.17 14.19
N VAL A 268 17.26 -33.24 13.40
CA VAL A 268 16.09 -33.52 12.56
C VAL A 268 16.48 -34.34 11.33
N PRO A 269 15.77 -35.45 11.02
CA PRO A 269 16.05 -36.25 9.83
C PRO A 269 16.03 -35.43 8.53
N GLY A 270 17.13 -35.49 7.78
CA GLY A 270 17.32 -34.73 6.54
C GLY A 270 18.15 -33.45 6.70
N VAL A 271 18.57 -33.09 7.92
CA VAL A 271 19.53 -32.00 8.17
C VAL A 271 20.95 -32.57 8.11
N LEU A 272 21.80 -32.00 7.24
CA LEU A 272 23.19 -32.41 7.02
C LEU A 272 24.18 -31.67 7.94
N SER A 273 23.98 -30.37 8.13
CA SER A 273 24.75 -29.59 9.12
C SER A 273 24.00 -28.31 9.51
N VAL A 274 24.31 -27.81 10.71
CA VAL A 274 23.86 -26.50 11.21
C VAL A 274 25.10 -25.74 11.65
N GLU A 275 25.42 -24.65 10.95
CA GLU A 275 26.64 -23.88 11.17
C GLU A 275 26.29 -22.40 11.39
N PRO A 276 27.05 -21.65 12.21
CA PRO A 276 26.81 -20.21 12.33
C PRO A 276 26.98 -19.51 10.98
N ASP A 277 26.00 -18.67 10.59
CA ASP A 277 26.08 -17.88 9.37
C ASP A 277 27.08 -16.72 9.54
N LYS A 278 28.31 -16.96 9.10
CA LYS A 278 29.41 -15.99 9.16
C LYS A 278 29.24 -14.82 8.17
N ASN A 279 28.36 -14.95 7.17
CA ASN A 279 28.18 -13.98 6.08
C ASN A 279 26.71 -13.55 5.97
N TRP A 280 26.08 -13.23 7.10
CA TRP A 280 24.63 -13.00 7.18
C TRP A 280 24.10 -11.88 6.24
N GLU A 281 24.89 -10.84 6.00
CA GLU A 281 24.56 -9.70 5.12
C GLU A 281 24.69 -10.01 3.61
N SER A 282 25.28 -11.15 3.25
CA SER A 282 25.47 -11.55 1.86
C SER A 282 24.24 -12.27 1.31
N GLU A 283 23.75 -11.84 0.14
CA GLU A 283 22.74 -12.58 -0.63
C GLU A 283 23.29 -13.87 -1.27
N ASN A 284 24.63 -14.00 -1.37
CA ASN A 284 25.29 -15.19 -1.87
C ASN A 284 25.76 -16.05 -0.68
N LYS A 285 24.93 -17.03 -0.31
CA LYS A 285 25.25 -18.04 0.72
C LYS A 285 25.92 -19.26 0.10
N ASP A 286 27.03 -19.72 0.68
CA ASP A 286 27.70 -20.94 0.26
C ASP A 286 27.13 -22.16 1.01
N TYR A 287 26.27 -22.92 0.34
CA TYR A 287 25.75 -24.19 0.84
C TYR A 287 26.60 -25.41 0.36
N GLY A 288 27.73 -25.17 -0.32
CA GLY A 288 28.53 -26.17 -1.01
C GLY A 288 29.47 -26.99 -0.12
N GLY A 289 30.09 -26.39 0.90
CA GLY A 289 31.02 -27.07 1.82
C GLY A 289 32.31 -27.58 1.16
N SER A 290 33.45 -27.48 1.87
CA SER A 290 34.73 -28.02 1.40
C SER A 290 34.77 -29.54 1.52
N TYR A 291 34.90 -30.26 0.40
CA TYR A 291 35.31 -31.67 0.41
C TYR A 291 36.75 -31.77 0.92
N LEU A 292 36.95 -32.16 2.17
CA LEU A 292 38.23 -32.64 2.68
C LEU A 292 38.17 -34.15 2.85
N GLN A 293 39.01 -34.81 2.06
CA GLN A 293 39.34 -36.23 2.12
C GLN A 293 39.65 -36.68 3.54
N ASN A 294 39.14 -37.85 3.92
CA ASN A 294 40.00 -38.86 4.49
C ASN A 294 39.56 -40.25 4.02
N SER A 295 40.43 -40.82 3.20
CA SER A 295 40.47 -42.21 2.79
C SER A 295 40.76 -43.13 3.97
N THR A 296 40.00 -44.21 4.10
CA THR A 296 40.61 -45.50 4.47
C THR A 296 39.93 -46.63 3.71
N ASN A 297 40.78 -47.36 2.98
CA ASN A 297 40.50 -48.47 2.10
C ASN A 297 39.80 -49.65 2.79
N LEU A 298 38.91 -50.35 2.07
CA LEU A 298 39.07 -51.81 1.90
C LEU A 298 38.31 -52.37 0.68
N SER A 299 39.10 -53.02 -0.19
CA SER A 299 38.82 -54.19 -1.02
C SER A 299 37.72 -54.18 -2.11
N THR A 300 38.23 -54.22 -3.34
CA THR A 300 37.64 -54.74 -4.59
C THR A 300 37.31 -56.24 -4.56
N SER A 301 36.14 -56.60 -5.10
CA SER A 301 35.85 -57.80 -5.93
C SER A 301 34.37 -57.72 -6.35
N GLY A 302 33.87 -57.93 -7.56
CA GLY A 302 34.36 -58.30 -8.88
C GLY A 302 33.13 -58.35 -9.82
N ALA A 303 33.35 -58.35 -11.16
CA ALA A 303 32.52 -58.90 -12.25
C ALA A 303 30.97 -58.89 -12.11
N THR A 304 30.13 -58.43 -13.05
CA THR A 304 30.16 -58.55 -14.52
C THR A 304 28.91 -57.86 -15.12
N SER A 305 29.04 -57.37 -16.36
CA SER A 305 28.02 -57.34 -17.43
C SER A 305 26.73 -56.52 -17.25
N GLU A 306 26.62 -55.39 -17.95
CA GLU A 306 25.79 -55.23 -19.17
C GLU A 306 25.81 -53.77 -19.64
N THR A 307 26.23 -53.56 -20.89
CA THR A 307 26.17 -52.28 -21.59
C THR A 307 24.72 -51.89 -21.89
N ALA A 308 24.21 -50.86 -21.21
CA ALA A 308 22.95 -50.21 -21.54
C ALA A 308 23.18 -48.96 -22.41
N PRO A 309 22.27 -48.61 -23.33
CA PRO A 309 22.46 -47.54 -24.30
C PRO A 309 22.53 -46.18 -23.59
N THR A 310 23.58 -45.40 -23.88
CA THR A 310 23.76 -44.06 -23.33
C THR A 310 22.62 -43.14 -23.80
N LYS A 311 21.65 -42.93 -22.91
CA LYS A 311 20.55 -41.96 -23.10
C LYS A 311 21.13 -40.54 -23.03
N THR A 312 21.35 -39.91 -24.18
CA THR A 312 21.59 -38.46 -24.26
C THR A 312 20.32 -37.73 -23.84
N LYS A 313 20.44 -36.84 -22.85
CA LYS A 313 19.33 -35.99 -22.38
C LYS A 313 19.54 -34.58 -22.90
N LYS A 314 18.52 -34.01 -23.56
CA LYS A 314 18.53 -32.61 -23.99
C LYS A 314 18.12 -31.71 -22.83
N LEU A 315 18.96 -30.75 -22.49
CA LEU A 315 18.71 -29.76 -21.45
C LEU A 315 18.50 -28.39 -22.11
N PHE A 316 17.40 -27.72 -21.77
CA PHE A 316 17.11 -26.37 -22.25
C PHE A 316 17.34 -25.38 -21.11
N VAL A 317 18.26 -24.43 -21.31
CA VAL A 317 18.61 -23.40 -20.33
C VAL A 317 18.14 -22.05 -20.86
N THR A 318 17.23 -21.39 -20.15
CA THR A 318 16.69 -20.06 -20.49
C THR A 318 17.10 -19.01 -19.46
N GLY A 319 16.97 -17.72 -19.79
CA GLY A 319 17.32 -16.62 -18.87
C GLY A 319 18.81 -16.28 -18.80
N LEU A 320 19.62 -16.77 -19.75
CA LEU A 320 21.02 -16.41 -19.87
C LEU A 320 21.18 -14.95 -20.34
N SER A 321 22.17 -14.26 -19.79
CA SER A 321 22.58 -12.93 -20.29
C SER A 321 23.04 -13.03 -21.74
N PHE A 322 22.72 -12.01 -22.55
CA PHE A 322 23.02 -11.95 -23.99
C PHE A 322 24.52 -12.08 -24.33
N TYR A 323 25.41 -11.94 -23.34
CA TYR A 323 26.86 -12.02 -23.48
C TYR A 323 27.46 -13.37 -23.05
N THR A 324 26.63 -14.35 -22.70
CA THR A 324 27.11 -15.67 -22.25
C THR A 324 27.61 -16.47 -23.44
N SER A 325 28.90 -16.79 -23.47
CA SER A 325 29.52 -17.53 -24.57
C SER A 325 29.36 -19.04 -24.45
N GLU A 326 29.31 -19.76 -25.57
CA GLU A 326 29.39 -21.23 -25.61
C GLU A 326 30.53 -21.80 -24.74
N LYS A 327 31.69 -21.14 -24.70
CA LYS A 327 32.83 -21.53 -23.86
C LYS A 327 32.50 -21.48 -22.37
N THR A 328 31.76 -20.45 -21.94
CA THR A 328 31.27 -20.30 -20.57
C THR A 328 30.26 -21.39 -20.23
N LEU A 329 29.37 -21.74 -21.17
CA LEU A 329 28.40 -22.82 -20.99
C LEU A 329 29.08 -24.19 -20.90
N ARG A 330 30.04 -24.47 -21.79
CA ARG A 330 30.80 -25.72 -21.73
C ARG A 330 31.54 -25.86 -20.41
N ALA A 331 32.25 -24.83 -19.96
CA ALA A 331 32.96 -24.86 -18.67
C ALA A 331 32.01 -25.08 -17.48
N ALA A 332 30.80 -24.49 -17.50
CA ALA A 332 29.82 -24.67 -16.44
C ALA A 332 29.22 -26.08 -16.39
N PHE A 333 29.17 -26.78 -17.54
CA PHE A 333 28.53 -28.09 -17.66
C PHE A 333 29.50 -29.27 -17.85
N GLU A 334 30.80 -29.01 -18.01
CA GLU A 334 31.86 -30.02 -18.16
C GLU A 334 31.93 -30.99 -16.96
N GLY A 335 31.58 -30.51 -15.76
CA GLY A 335 31.50 -31.34 -14.55
C GLY A 335 30.28 -32.28 -14.47
N TYR A 336 29.29 -32.14 -15.36
CA TYR A 336 28.04 -32.91 -15.34
C TYR A 336 28.00 -34.04 -16.38
N GLY A 337 29.04 -34.16 -17.21
CA GLY A 337 29.20 -35.21 -18.21
C GLY A 337 29.79 -34.71 -19.53
N GLU A 338 30.05 -35.62 -20.46
CA GLU A 338 30.56 -35.28 -21.79
C GLU A 338 29.49 -34.54 -22.62
N LEU A 339 29.73 -33.26 -22.91
CA LEU A 339 28.83 -32.42 -23.71
C LEU A 339 28.98 -32.73 -25.19
N VAL A 340 28.09 -33.57 -25.71
CA VAL A 340 28.10 -34.03 -27.10
C VAL A 340 27.77 -32.90 -28.10
N GLU A 341 26.84 -32.01 -27.76
CA GLU A 341 26.39 -30.90 -28.62
C GLU A 341 25.99 -29.70 -27.76
N VAL A 342 26.47 -28.50 -28.11
CA VAL A 342 26.01 -27.24 -27.52
C VAL A 342 25.57 -26.36 -28.68
N ALA A 343 24.28 -26.07 -28.74
CA ALA A 343 23.69 -25.19 -29.75
C ALA A 343 23.07 -23.98 -29.03
N GLU A 344 23.60 -22.79 -29.30
CA GLU A 344 22.93 -21.55 -28.92
C GLU A 344 21.70 -21.38 -29.80
N VAL A 345 20.54 -21.77 -29.29
CA VAL A 345 19.26 -21.37 -29.89
C VAL A 345 18.99 -19.94 -29.46
N LEU A 346 19.68 -19.00 -30.11
CA LEU A 346 19.21 -17.61 -30.10
C LEU A 346 17.80 -17.65 -30.67
N ALA A 347 16.83 -17.19 -29.88
CA ALA A 347 15.60 -16.64 -30.44
C ALA A 347 15.96 -15.33 -31.17
N ALA A 348 16.80 -15.45 -32.20
CA ALA A 348 17.06 -14.43 -33.17
C ALA A 348 15.84 -14.35 -34.09
N HIS A 349 14.80 -13.68 -33.61
CA HIS A 349 14.18 -12.72 -34.49
C HIS A 349 15.05 -11.44 -34.50
N HIS A 350 16.26 -11.58 -35.05
CA HIS A 350 16.85 -10.49 -35.82
C HIS A 350 16.11 -10.42 -37.16
N HIS A 351 14.85 -10.00 -37.12
CA HIS A 351 14.46 -9.01 -38.10
C HIS A 351 14.95 -7.68 -37.57
N ARG A 352 15.72 -6.96 -38.40
CA ARG A 352 15.62 -5.50 -38.42
C ARG A 352 14.14 -5.15 -38.51
N HIS A 353 13.48 -5.05 -37.37
CA HIS A 353 12.31 -4.24 -37.25
C HIS A 353 12.87 -2.81 -37.21
N HIS A 354 13.02 -2.13 -38.35
CA HIS A 354 11.91 -1.28 -38.81
C HIS A 354 10.74 -1.47 -37.87
N HIS A 355 10.51 -0.52 -36.96
CA HIS A 355 9.22 -0.38 -36.30
C HIS A 355 8.16 -0.32 -37.41
N HIS A 356 7.73 -1.46 -37.92
CA HIS A 356 6.34 -1.71 -38.21
C HIS A 356 5.69 -1.72 -36.84
N ARG A 357 5.52 -0.50 -36.30
CA ARG A 357 4.26 -0.06 -35.72
C ARG A 357 3.23 -0.84 -36.53
N ARG A 358 2.67 -1.92 -35.98
CA ARG A 358 1.47 -2.50 -36.55
C ARG A 358 0.54 -1.30 -36.54
N ARG A 359 0.42 -0.66 -37.70
CA ARG A 359 -0.46 0.48 -37.89
C ARG A 359 -1.79 -0.19 -37.64
N ASN A 360 -2.30 -0.02 -36.42
CA ASN A 360 -3.67 -0.31 -36.07
C ASN A 360 -4.47 0.24 -37.26
N ASP A 361 -5.18 -0.62 -38.00
CA ASP A 361 -5.75 -0.20 -39.29
C ASP A 361 -6.79 0.92 -39.12
N GLY A 362 -7.11 1.26 -37.87
CA GLY A 362 -8.15 2.19 -37.45
C GLY A 362 -9.28 1.46 -36.74
N SER A 363 -9.21 0.13 -36.62
CA SER A 363 -10.30 -0.74 -36.19
C SER A 363 -10.37 -1.01 -34.68
N MET A 364 -9.27 -0.87 -33.92
CA MET A 364 -9.27 -1.11 -32.47
C MET A 364 -10.03 -0.02 -31.72
N LYS A 365 -10.94 -0.45 -30.85
CA LYS A 365 -11.72 0.44 -29.97
C LYS A 365 -11.15 0.40 -28.54
N PHE A 366 -11.10 1.56 -27.89
CA PHE A 366 -10.60 1.67 -26.52
C PHE A 366 -11.66 2.25 -25.58
N PHE A 367 -12.05 1.45 -24.60
CA PHE A 367 -13.03 1.83 -23.58
C PHE A 367 -12.34 2.03 -22.24
N VAL A 368 -12.80 3.01 -21.48
CA VAL A 368 -12.23 3.33 -20.18
C VAL A 368 -13.37 3.47 -19.18
N LEU A 369 -13.27 2.78 -18.05
CA LEU A 369 -14.22 2.85 -16.95
C LEU A 369 -13.41 3.01 -15.66
N GLY A 370 -13.95 3.73 -14.69
CA GLY A 370 -13.27 3.90 -13.42
C GLY A 370 -13.37 5.28 -12.81
N ASP A 371 -12.28 5.70 -12.19
CA ASP A 371 -12.18 6.85 -11.30
C ASP A 371 -11.35 8.03 -11.86
N SER A 372 -10.90 8.91 -10.98
CA SER A 372 -10.14 10.12 -11.32
C SER A 372 -8.78 9.84 -11.97
N TYR A 373 -8.20 8.64 -11.80
CA TYR A 373 -6.92 8.29 -12.43
C TYR A 373 -7.03 8.07 -13.94
N VAL A 374 -8.25 7.85 -14.41
CA VAL A 374 -8.56 7.57 -15.82
C VAL A 374 -9.63 8.50 -16.40
N ASP A 375 -10.24 9.38 -15.60
CA ASP A 375 -11.21 10.39 -16.04
C ASP A 375 -10.54 11.49 -16.89
N THR A 376 -11.16 11.76 -18.05
CA THR A 376 -10.73 12.80 -18.99
C THR A 376 -11.77 13.90 -19.18
N GLY A 377 -12.71 14.05 -18.24
CA GLY A 377 -13.65 15.17 -18.15
C GLY A 377 -15.14 14.79 -18.19
N ASN A 378 -15.55 13.74 -17.49
CA ASN A 378 -16.98 13.38 -17.38
C ASN A 378 -17.75 14.18 -16.33
N ILE A 379 -17.09 14.65 -15.26
CA ILE A 379 -17.76 15.49 -14.25
C ILE A 379 -18.01 16.88 -14.83
N ARG A 380 -19.16 17.48 -14.48
CA ARG A 380 -19.57 18.81 -14.98
C ARG A 380 -18.56 19.91 -14.60
N LYS A 381 -18.31 20.82 -15.53
CA LYS A 381 -17.39 21.97 -15.37
C LYS A 381 -17.68 22.85 -14.16
N SER A 382 -18.96 23.05 -13.83
CA SER A 382 -19.40 23.88 -12.71
C SER A 382 -19.10 23.26 -11.34
N VAL A 383 -18.84 21.95 -11.28
CA VAL A 383 -18.70 21.18 -10.04
C VAL A 383 -17.24 20.80 -9.80
N SER A 384 -16.58 20.18 -10.79
CA SER A 384 -15.27 19.57 -10.56
C SER A 384 -14.12 20.60 -10.53
N PRO A 385 -13.15 20.47 -9.58
CA PRO A 385 -11.93 21.24 -9.59
C PRO A 385 -11.05 20.96 -10.82
N SER A 386 -11.16 19.78 -11.45
CA SER A 386 -10.38 19.41 -12.65
C SER A 386 -10.67 20.28 -13.89
N TRP A 387 -11.70 21.13 -13.82
CA TRP A 387 -12.04 22.14 -14.83
C TRP A 387 -11.60 23.56 -14.46
N LYS A 388 -10.81 23.72 -13.39
CA LYS A 388 -10.31 25.02 -12.90
C LYS A 388 -8.79 25.07 -13.02
N GLU A 389 -8.27 26.26 -13.28
CA GLU A 389 -6.82 26.53 -13.20
C GLU A 389 -6.33 26.23 -11.78
N PRO A 390 -5.24 25.47 -11.57
CA PRO A 390 -4.17 25.21 -12.55
C PRO A 390 -4.20 23.82 -13.22
N TYR A 391 -5.30 23.05 -13.11
CA TYR A 391 -5.37 21.74 -13.76
C TYR A 391 -5.22 21.85 -15.28
N GLY A 392 -4.50 20.90 -15.89
CA GLY A 392 -4.24 20.90 -17.33
C GLY A 392 -3.18 21.90 -17.83
N ILE A 393 -2.44 22.58 -16.95
CA ILE A 393 -1.40 23.56 -17.32
C ILE A 393 -0.26 22.97 -18.18
N THR A 394 0.10 21.69 -18.02
CA THR A 394 1.09 21.02 -18.89
C THR A 394 0.46 20.39 -20.13
N PHE A 395 -0.74 19.80 -19.98
CA PHE A 395 -1.53 19.31 -21.11
C PHE A 395 -3.04 19.38 -20.82
N PRO A 396 -3.86 19.96 -21.71
CA PRO A 396 -3.52 20.57 -22.99
C PRO A 396 -3.07 22.05 -22.90
N GLY A 397 -2.59 22.51 -21.74
CA GLY A 397 -2.27 23.92 -21.48
C GLY A 397 -3.44 24.74 -20.92
N LYS A 398 -4.52 24.06 -20.53
CA LYS A 398 -5.73 24.62 -19.90
C LYS A 398 -6.55 23.51 -19.25
N PRO A 399 -7.48 23.84 -18.33
CA PRO A 399 -8.35 22.85 -17.71
C PRO A 399 -9.18 22.07 -18.72
N ALA A 400 -9.10 20.74 -18.63
CA ALA A 400 -9.74 19.80 -19.54
C ALA A 400 -10.41 18.62 -18.81
N GLY A 401 -10.67 18.77 -17.51
CA GLY A 401 -11.41 17.78 -16.72
C GLY A 401 -10.57 16.62 -16.17
N ARG A 402 -9.27 16.58 -16.45
CA ARG A 402 -8.32 15.61 -15.88
C ARG A 402 -7.88 16.02 -14.48
N PHE A 403 -7.82 15.07 -13.55
CA PHE A 403 -7.30 15.28 -12.20
C PHE A 403 -5.77 15.24 -12.19
N SER A 404 -5.14 16.13 -12.96
CA SER A 404 -3.69 16.28 -13.06
C SER A 404 -3.35 17.65 -13.64
N ASP A 405 -2.09 18.09 -13.57
CA ASP A 405 -1.60 19.21 -14.38
C ASP A 405 -1.59 18.89 -15.87
N GLY A 406 -1.65 17.61 -16.23
CA GLY A 406 -1.63 17.20 -17.63
C GLY A 406 -2.29 15.86 -17.91
N ARG A 407 -1.57 15.00 -18.62
CA ARG A 407 -2.03 13.65 -19.00
C ARG A 407 -2.21 12.73 -17.80
N VAL A 408 -3.24 11.88 -17.89
CA VAL A 408 -3.55 10.81 -16.92
C VAL A 408 -3.32 9.43 -17.55
N LEU A 409 -3.50 8.35 -16.80
CA LEU A 409 -3.20 6.98 -17.25
C LEU A 409 -3.87 6.62 -18.59
N THR A 410 -5.12 7.07 -18.79
CA THR A 410 -5.85 6.92 -20.06
C THR A 410 -5.08 7.44 -21.27
N ASP A 411 -4.44 8.60 -21.15
CA ASP A 411 -3.73 9.22 -22.26
C ASP A 411 -2.49 8.42 -22.65
N TYR A 412 -1.74 7.91 -21.65
CA TYR A 412 -0.55 7.10 -21.86
C TYR A 412 -0.87 5.72 -22.45
N LEU A 413 -1.96 5.09 -22.00
CA LEU A 413 -2.39 3.82 -22.56
C LEU A 413 -2.96 3.99 -23.98
N ALA A 414 -3.72 5.05 -24.25
CA ALA A 414 -4.15 5.36 -25.61
C ALA A 414 -2.94 5.56 -26.54
N GLU A 415 -1.91 6.29 -26.08
CA GLU A 415 -0.68 6.49 -26.85
C GLU A 415 0.06 5.18 -27.13
N TYR A 416 0.17 4.30 -26.13
CA TYR A 416 0.76 2.97 -26.30
C TYR A 416 -0.01 2.11 -27.33
N LEU A 417 -1.33 2.23 -27.35
CA LEU A 417 -2.21 1.57 -28.33
C LEU A 417 -2.19 2.24 -29.72
N GLY A 418 -1.48 3.36 -29.87
CA GLY A 418 -1.46 4.16 -31.10
C GLY A 418 -2.80 4.82 -31.41
N LEU A 419 -3.63 5.06 -30.39
CA LEU A 419 -4.96 5.65 -30.45
C LEU A 419 -4.95 7.08 -29.91
N ARG A 420 -6.00 7.84 -30.21
CA ARG A 420 -6.31 9.05 -29.45
C ARG A 420 -7.02 8.67 -28.14
N PRO A 421 -6.87 9.47 -27.07
CA PRO A 421 -7.68 9.28 -25.87
C PRO A 421 -9.17 9.27 -26.22
N PRO A 422 -9.96 8.32 -25.69
CA PRO A 422 -11.38 8.20 -26.03
C PRO A 422 -12.18 9.39 -25.51
N VAL A 423 -13.27 9.70 -26.21
CA VAL A 423 -14.15 10.81 -25.84
C VAL A 423 -14.83 10.52 -24.50
N PRO A 424 -14.89 11.45 -23.54
CA PRO A 424 -15.66 11.27 -22.31
C PRO A 424 -17.16 11.20 -22.63
N TYR A 425 -17.86 10.23 -22.02
CA TYR A 425 -19.28 9.93 -22.21
C TYR A 425 -20.17 11.17 -22.10
N ALA A 426 -19.87 12.08 -21.17
CA ALA A 426 -20.60 13.33 -20.97
C ALA A 426 -20.55 14.26 -22.20
N LEU A 427 -19.47 14.21 -22.99
CA LEU A 427 -19.25 15.05 -24.17
C LEU A 427 -19.56 14.34 -25.49
N ARG A 428 -20.04 13.08 -25.46
CA ARG A 428 -20.23 12.27 -26.68
C ARG A 428 -21.15 12.89 -27.73
N LYS A 429 -22.14 13.68 -27.31
CA LYS A 429 -23.09 14.35 -28.21
C LYS A 429 -22.50 15.58 -28.90
N GLU A 430 -21.43 16.13 -28.34
CA GLU A 430 -20.69 17.28 -28.87
C GLU A 430 -19.48 16.85 -29.72
N ALA A 431 -19.09 15.58 -29.65
CA ALA A 431 -17.94 15.02 -30.33
C ALA A 431 -18.27 14.52 -31.75
N ASN A 432 -17.23 14.38 -32.58
CA ASN A 432 -17.37 13.79 -33.90
C ASN A 432 -17.72 12.29 -33.77
N ILE A 433 -18.69 11.83 -34.57
CA ILE A 433 -19.12 10.42 -34.56
C ILE A 433 -17.95 9.46 -34.79
N SER A 434 -17.01 9.81 -35.69
CA SER A 434 -15.83 8.99 -35.97
C SER A 434 -14.84 8.88 -34.81
N GLU A 435 -14.91 9.78 -33.83
CA GLU A 435 -14.11 9.69 -32.60
C GLU A 435 -14.84 8.86 -31.55
N VAL A 436 -16.16 9.02 -31.46
CA VAL A 436 -17.04 8.20 -30.62
C VAL A 436 -16.98 6.72 -31.02
N GLU A 437 -17.01 6.40 -32.30
CA GLU A 437 -16.94 5.01 -32.81
C GLU A 437 -15.64 4.28 -32.44
N LYS A 438 -14.58 5.02 -32.10
CA LYS A 438 -13.27 4.48 -31.67
C LYS A 438 -13.23 4.12 -30.18
N GLY A 439 -14.30 4.37 -29.45
CA GLY A 439 -14.44 4.04 -28.04
C GLY A 439 -14.75 5.26 -27.19
N MET A 440 -14.88 5.03 -25.88
CA MET A 440 -15.46 6.00 -24.96
C MET A 440 -14.88 5.86 -23.56
N ASN A 441 -14.74 7.00 -22.88
CA ASN A 441 -14.37 7.07 -21.48
C ASN A 441 -15.61 7.31 -20.62
N PHE A 442 -15.96 6.35 -19.76
CA PHE A 442 -17.08 6.40 -18.82
C PHE A 442 -16.64 6.73 -17.39
N ALA A 443 -15.35 6.93 -17.13
CA ALA A 443 -14.82 7.14 -15.78
C ALA A 443 -15.24 8.47 -15.16
N TYR A 444 -15.45 8.50 -13.85
CA TYR A 444 -15.79 9.70 -13.08
C TYR A 444 -14.89 9.81 -11.85
N GLY A 445 -14.35 11.00 -11.58
CA GLY A 445 -13.62 11.24 -10.34
C GLY A 445 -14.42 10.83 -9.08
N GLY A 446 -13.78 10.07 -8.19
CA GLY A 446 -14.39 9.57 -6.95
C GLY A 446 -15.16 8.25 -7.09
N THR A 447 -15.22 7.64 -8.27
CA THR A 447 -15.85 6.32 -8.47
C THR A 447 -15.19 5.25 -7.59
N GLY A 448 -16.04 4.44 -6.97
CA GLY A 448 -15.71 3.12 -6.43
C GLY A 448 -16.56 2.04 -7.11
N VAL A 449 -16.40 0.79 -6.67
CA VAL A 449 -17.36 -0.27 -7.00
C VAL A 449 -18.65 -0.14 -6.19
N PHE A 450 -18.57 0.46 -5.00
CA PHE A 450 -19.72 0.85 -4.19
C PHE A 450 -19.90 2.36 -4.15
N ASP A 451 -20.96 2.82 -3.48
CA ASP A 451 -21.25 4.24 -3.32
C ASP A 451 -20.22 4.91 -2.38
N THR A 452 -19.47 5.86 -2.96
CA THR A 452 -18.40 6.58 -2.27
C THR A 452 -18.91 7.88 -1.63
N LEU A 453 -18.01 8.68 -1.06
CA LEU A 453 -18.33 10.05 -0.61
C LEU A 453 -18.63 11.01 -1.77
N VAL A 454 -18.32 10.63 -3.01
CA VAL A 454 -18.58 11.42 -4.21
C VAL A 454 -19.82 10.85 -4.88
N SER A 455 -20.86 11.68 -5.04
CA SER A 455 -22.14 11.30 -5.64
C SER A 455 -22.08 11.28 -7.18
N GLU A 456 -21.09 10.58 -7.73
CA GLU A 456 -20.91 10.33 -9.16
C GLU A 456 -21.14 8.83 -9.46
N PRO A 457 -21.33 8.42 -10.73
CA PRO A 457 -21.60 7.02 -11.08
C PRO A 457 -20.54 6.04 -10.56
N ASN A 458 -20.99 5.02 -9.81
CA ASN A 458 -20.15 3.87 -9.46
C ASN A 458 -19.84 3.00 -10.70
N LEU A 459 -18.90 2.07 -10.58
CA LEU A 459 -18.42 1.28 -11.72
C LEU A 459 -19.54 0.49 -12.42
N THR A 460 -20.45 -0.12 -11.64
CA THR A 460 -21.62 -0.84 -12.17
C THR A 460 -22.50 0.07 -13.03
N THR A 461 -22.75 1.31 -12.59
CA THR A 461 -23.51 2.30 -13.36
C THR A 461 -22.80 2.68 -14.66
N GLN A 462 -21.47 2.84 -14.63
CA GLN A 462 -20.69 3.10 -15.86
C GLN A 462 -20.80 1.95 -16.86
N ILE A 463 -20.84 0.71 -16.39
CA ILE A 463 -21.06 -0.47 -17.23
C ILE A 463 -22.49 -0.48 -17.80
N ASP A 464 -23.50 -0.05 -17.04
CA ASP A 464 -24.87 0.08 -17.54
C ASP A 464 -24.95 1.09 -18.70
N LEU A 465 -24.22 2.21 -18.58
CA LEU A 465 -24.11 3.19 -19.67
C LEU A 465 -23.44 2.58 -20.90
N PHE A 466 -22.37 1.80 -20.72
CA PHE A 466 -21.73 1.10 -21.83
C PHE A 466 -22.66 0.07 -22.47
N GLN A 467 -23.37 -0.73 -21.66
CA GLN A 467 -24.35 -1.70 -22.11
C GLN A 467 -25.47 -1.04 -22.92
N GLN A 468 -25.98 0.12 -22.50
CA GLN A 468 -26.96 0.88 -23.26
C GLN A 468 -26.45 1.21 -24.68
N LEU A 469 -25.19 1.67 -24.81
CA LEU A 469 -24.61 1.99 -26.12
C LEU A 469 -24.44 0.77 -27.02
N VAL A 470 -24.13 -0.40 -26.44
CA VAL A 470 -23.95 -1.66 -27.17
C VAL A 470 -25.30 -2.27 -27.59
N GLU A 471 -26.25 -2.34 -26.65
CA GLU A 471 -27.43 -3.18 -26.79
C GLU A 471 -28.67 -2.40 -27.22
N GLN A 472 -28.82 -1.14 -26.82
CA GLN A 472 -30.00 -0.33 -27.11
C GLN A 472 -29.73 0.62 -28.27
N GLU A 473 -28.67 1.41 -28.18
CA GLU A 473 -28.33 2.40 -29.21
C GLU A 473 -27.60 1.78 -30.41
N LYS A 474 -27.11 0.53 -30.27
CA LYS A 474 -26.35 -0.22 -31.29
C LYS A 474 -25.17 0.57 -31.86
N LEU A 475 -24.62 1.50 -31.10
CA LEU A 475 -23.47 2.31 -31.48
C LEU A 475 -22.21 1.44 -31.64
N TYR A 476 -22.10 0.39 -30.83
CA TYR A 476 -21.04 -0.60 -30.94
C TYR A 476 -21.63 -1.99 -31.17
N ALA A 477 -21.48 -2.52 -32.38
CA ALA A 477 -21.86 -3.89 -32.67
C ALA A 477 -20.96 -4.87 -31.89
N LYS A 478 -21.55 -5.82 -31.14
CA LYS A 478 -20.78 -6.81 -30.36
C LYS A 478 -19.74 -7.55 -31.22
N GLY A 479 -20.09 -7.88 -32.47
CA GLY A 479 -19.15 -8.53 -33.40
C GLY A 479 -17.90 -7.69 -33.70
N ASP A 480 -18.00 -6.36 -33.69
CA ASP A 480 -16.85 -5.47 -33.90
C ASP A 480 -16.04 -5.26 -32.63
N LEU A 481 -16.70 -5.29 -31.46
CA LEU A 481 -16.02 -5.30 -30.17
C LEU A 481 -15.13 -6.54 -30.02
N ILE A 482 -15.67 -7.72 -30.30
CA ILE A 482 -14.97 -9.00 -30.16
C ILE A 482 -13.73 -9.08 -31.07
N LYS A 483 -13.79 -8.48 -32.26
CA LYS A 483 -12.66 -8.46 -33.20
C LYS A 483 -11.50 -7.61 -32.70
N SER A 484 -11.77 -6.43 -32.16
CA SER A 484 -10.72 -5.48 -31.80
C SER A 484 -11.20 -4.42 -30.82
N SER A 485 -11.23 -4.76 -29.53
CA SER A 485 -11.42 -3.77 -28.48
C SER A 485 -10.66 -4.11 -27.20
N ILE A 486 -10.34 -3.07 -26.44
CA ILE A 486 -9.70 -3.18 -25.12
C ILE A 486 -10.49 -2.29 -24.15
N ALA A 487 -10.69 -2.77 -22.92
CA ALA A 487 -11.17 -1.93 -21.83
C ALA A 487 -10.07 -1.72 -20.78
N LEU A 488 -9.99 -0.51 -20.23
CA LEU A 488 -9.25 -0.18 -19.02
C LEU A 488 -10.26 0.06 -17.89
N VAL A 489 -10.02 -0.58 -16.74
CA VAL A 489 -10.82 -0.45 -15.52
C VAL A 489 -9.93 0.02 -14.37
N SER A 490 -10.26 1.15 -13.76
CA SER A 490 -9.54 1.73 -12.61
C SER A 490 -10.47 1.99 -11.43
N VAL A 491 -10.18 1.41 -10.28
CA VAL A 491 -10.86 1.69 -9.00
C VAL A 491 -9.81 1.70 -7.88
N ALA A 492 -9.24 2.87 -7.64
CA ALA A 492 -8.06 3.14 -6.84
C ALA A 492 -8.44 3.87 -5.54
N GLY A 493 -8.73 3.11 -4.48
CA GLY A 493 -8.78 3.65 -3.11
C GLY A 493 -10.05 4.40 -2.69
N ASN A 494 -10.96 4.80 -3.58
CA ASN A 494 -12.15 5.59 -3.20
C ASN A 494 -13.12 4.84 -2.27
N ASP A 495 -13.32 3.53 -2.50
CA ASP A 495 -14.10 2.65 -1.62
C ASP A 495 -13.50 2.61 -0.21
N TYR A 496 -12.18 2.49 -0.12
CA TYR A 496 -11.43 2.46 1.14
C TYR A 496 -11.50 3.78 1.88
N ALA A 497 -11.25 4.90 1.19
CA ALA A 497 -11.37 6.23 1.78
C ALA A 497 -12.79 6.49 2.31
N THR A 498 -13.81 6.04 1.58
CA THR A 498 -15.21 6.14 2.02
C THR A 498 -15.49 5.26 3.23
N HIS A 499 -15.02 4.01 3.20
CA HIS A 499 -15.19 3.06 4.29
C HIS A 499 -14.59 3.62 5.59
N MET A 500 -13.32 4.04 5.55
CA MET A 500 -12.62 4.62 6.71
C MET A 500 -13.36 5.81 7.32
N VAL A 501 -13.96 6.67 6.48
CA VAL A 501 -14.76 7.82 6.96
C VAL A 501 -16.08 7.37 7.59
N LYS A 502 -16.74 6.33 7.06
CA LYS A 502 -18.05 5.87 7.53
C LYS A 502 -17.98 5.02 8.81
N THR A 503 -16.99 4.14 8.93
CA THR A 503 -16.89 3.16 10.03
C THR A 503 -16.00 3.63 11.18
N GLY A 504 -15.19 4.69 10.98
CA GLY A 504 -14.08 5.00 11.87
C GLY A 504 -12.93 3.99 11.69
N ASN A 505 -11.75 4.25 12.25
CA ASN A 505 -10.51 3.45 12.02
C ASN A 505 -10.53 2.00 12.57
N GLY A 506 -11.68 1.32 12.64
CA GLY A 506 -11.79 -0.08 13.08
C GLY A 506 -11.24 -1.05 12.04
N SER A 507 -10.27 -1.89 12.44
CA SER A 507 -9.57 -2.83 11.56
C SER A 507 -10.32 -4.15 11.29
N GLU A 508 -11.28 -4.52 12.16
CA GLU A 508 -11.94 -5.84 12.13
C GLU A 508 -12.84 -6.03 10.87
N ASP A 509 -13.24 -4.95 10.20
CA ASP A 509 -14.11 -4.95 9.00
C ASP A 509 -13.33 -4.81 7.67
N LEU A 510 -12.07 -4.37 7.70
CA LEU A 510 -11.35 -3.96 6.48
C LEU A 510 -11.00 -5.13 5.54
N ALA A 511 -10.70 -6.30 6.10
CA ALA A 511 -10.38 -7.50 5.31
C ALA A 511 -11.61 -8.05 4.57
N GLU A 512 -12.77 -8.13 5.24
CA GLU A 512 -14.02 -8.57 4.62
C GLU A 512 -14.52 -7.51 3.63
N PHE A 513 -14.41 -6.23 3.96
CA PHE A 513 -14.68 -5.15 3.02
C PHE A 513 -13.81 -5.27 1.76
N THR A 514 -12.50 -5.50 1.90
CA THR A 514 -11.59 -5.71 0.76
C THR A 514 -12.02 -6.87 -0.12
N LYS A 515 -12.38 -8.02 0.47
CA LYS A 515 -12.91 -9.17 -0.29
C LYS A 515 -14.19 -8.80 -1.02
N SER A 516 -15.08 -8.03 -0.39
CA SER A 516 -16.34 -7.58 -1.01
C SER A 516 -16.09 -6.65 -2.21
N VAL A 517 -15.14 -5.72 -2.11
CA VAL A 517 -14.72 -4.83 -3.19
C VAL A 517 -14.19 -5.64 -4.36
N VAL A 518 -13.21 -6.52 -4.13
CA VAL A 518 -12.62 -7.33 -5.21
C VAL A 518 -13.64 -8.28 -5.84
N LYS A 519 -14.54 -8.85 -5.04
CA LYS A 519 -15.63 -9.68 -5.55
C LYS A 519 -16.53 -8.89 -6.50
N GLN A 520 -16.86 -7.65 -6.17
CA GLN A 520 -17.65 -6.78 -7.05
C GLN A 520 -16.87 -6.41 -8.32
N ILE A 521 -15.57 -6.09 -8.22
CA ILE A 521 -14.68 -5.91 -9.38
C ILE A 521 -14.77 -7.12 -10.31
N ALA A 522 -14.67 -8.35 -9.78
CA ALA A 522 -14.74 -9.56 -10.59
C ALA A 522 -16.10 -9.77 -11.29
N VAL A 523 -17.20 -9.31 -10.70
CA VAL A 523 -18.52 -9.28 -11.33
C VAL A 523 -18.55 -8.28 -12.48
N ASP A 524 -18.08 -7.06 -12.22
CA ASP A 524 -18.05 -5.98 -13.20
C ASP A 524 -17.15 -6.32 -14.41
N LEU A 525 -15.99 -6.94 -14.18
CA LEU A 525 -15.11 -7.44 -15.23
C LEU A 525 -15.79 -8.49 -16.11
N ARG A 526 -16.54 -9.43 -15.52
CA ARG A 526 -17.35 -10.41 -16.29
C ARG A 526 -18.41 -9.72 -17.13
N ARG A 527 -19.10 -8.72 -16.59
CA ARG A 527 -20.10 -7.96 -17.36
C ARG A 527 -19.48 -7.27 -18.58
N ILE A 528 -18.33 -6.61 -18.43
CA ILE A 528 -17.63 -5.97 -19.56
C ILE A 528 -17.24 -7.02 -20.63
N ARG A 529 -16.79 -8.20 -20.20
CA ARG A 529 -16.47 -9.33 -21.07
C ARG A 529 -17.69 -9.81 -21.86
N ASP A 530 -18.83 -9.98 -21.19
CA ASP A 530 -20.10 -10.45 -21.78
C ASP A 530 -20.72 -9.43 -22.76
N LEU A 531 -20.35 -8.16 -22.64
CA LEU A 531 -20.68 -7.12 -23.64
C LEU A 531 -19.84 -7.24 -24.92
N GLY A 532 -18.83 -8.10 -24.94
CA GLY A 532 -18.05 -8.44 -26.13
C GLY A 532 -16.63 -7.88 -26.15
N VAL A 533 -16.11 -7.35 -25.04
CA VAL A 533 -14.74 -6.82 -24.98
C VAL A 533 -13.74 -7.98 -24.82
N PRO A 534 -12.81 -8.20 -25.77
CA PRO A 534 -11.95 -9.37 -25.79
C PRO A 534 -10.75 -9.30 -24.83
N LYS A 535 -10.33 -8.09 -24.44
CA LYS A 535 -9.20 -7.86 -23.53
C LYS A 535 -9.53 -6.74 -22.55
N ILE A 536 -9.34 -7.00 -21.26
CA ILE A 536 -9.70 -6.07 -20.19
C ILE A 536 -8.51 -5.92 -19.25
N ALA A 537 -7.99 -4.71 -19.17
CA ALA A 537 -6.95 -4.32 -18.22
C ALA A 537 -7.63 -3.78 -16.95
N VAL A 538 -7.29 -4.34 -15.79
CA VAL A 538 -7.73 -3.83 -14.48
C VAL A 538 -6.52 -3.38 -13.69
N THR A 539 -6.59 -2.22 -13.05
CA THR A 539 -5.49 -1.74 -12.21
C THR A 539 -5.48 -2.45 -10.87
N ALA A 540 -4.29 -2.85 -10.40
CA ALA A 540 -4.05 -3.03 -8.98
C ALA A 540 -4.14 -1.66 -8.27
N VAL A 541 -4.39 -1.66 -6.96
CA VAL A 541 -4.38 -0.44 -6.15
C VAL A 541 -2.92 -0.06 -5.85
N GLU A 542 -2.59 1.20 -6.05
CA GLU A 542 -1.29 1.82 -5.72
C GLU A 542 -1.01 1.72 -4.20
N PRO A 543 0.23 1.99 -3.71
CA PRO A 543 0.47 2.07 -2.27
C PRO A 543 -0.28 3.27 -1.68
N MET A 544 -1.50 3.05 -1.17
CA MET A 544 -2.36 4.12 -0.66
C MET A 544 -1.67 4.95 0.44
N GLY A 545 -0.82 4.32 1.25
CA GLY A 545 -0.05 4.99 2.29
C GLY A 545 0.95 6.02 1.77
N CYS A 546 1.27 6.02 0.48
CA CYS A 546 2.13 7.01 -0.17
C CYS A 546 1.38 8.21 -0.77
N ILE A 547 0.04 8.20 -0.73
CA ILE A 547 -0.77 9.31 -1.27
C ILE A 547 -0.59 10.56 -0.39
N PRO A 548 -0.40 11.78 -0.96
CA PRO A 548 -0.01 12.95 -0.17
C PRO A 548 -0.99 13.36 0.94
N ARG A 549 -2.28 13.09 0.75
CA ARG A 549 -3.31 13.30 1.79
C ARG A 549 -3.05 12.51 3.06
N LEU A 550 -2.38 11.37 2.94
CA LEU A 550 -2.03 10.49 4.05
C LEU A 550 -0.61 10.77 4.54
N THR A 551 0.35 10.95 3.63
CA THR A 551 1.74 11.27 3.99
C THR A 551 1.87 12.66 4.63
N SER A 552 0.90 13.58 4.45
CA SER A 552 0.87 14.86 5.16
C SER A 552 0.88 14.70 6.68
N LEU A 553 0.30 13.61 7.21
CA LEU A 553 0.33 13.26 8.64
C LEU A 553 1.75 12.89 9.11
N LEU A 554 2.60 12.47 8.16
CA LEU A 554 4.00 12.10 8.34
C LEU A 554 4.94 13.16 7.75
N SER A 555 4.47 14.41 7.64
CA SER A 555 5.25 15.53 7.08
C SER A 555 5.84 15.26 5.68
N TYR A 556 5.15 14.43 4.89
CA TYR A 556 5.58 13.98 3.55
C TYR A 556 6.91 13.21 3.53
N GLN A 557 7.36 12.68 4.67
CA GLN A 557 8.66 12.01 4.77
C GLN A 557 8.60 10.53 4.42
N ASN A 558 7.52 9.85 4.80
CA ASN A 558 7.38 8.41 4.67
C ASN A 558 5.97 8.04 4.20
N CYS A 559 5.86 6.88 3.56
CA CYS A 559 4.58 6.23 3.34
C CYS A 559 4.06 5.61 4.64
N SER A 560 2.73 5.52 4.78
CA SER A 560 2.12 4.77 5.87
C SER A 560 2.09 3.27 5.56
N GLU A 561 2.94 2.49 6.23
CA GLU A 561 3.01 1.04 6.03
C GLU A 561 1.69 0.33 6.37
N SER A 562 1.01 0.77 7.43
CA SER A 562 -0.28 0.19 7.82
C SER A 562 -1.36 0.37 6.75
N LEU A 563 -1.39 1.51 6.04
CA LEU A 563 -2.31 1.73 4.92
C LEU A 563 -1.87 1.01 3.65
N ASN A 564 -0.56 0.81 3.46
CA ASN A 564 -0.03 0.00 2.37
C ASN A 564 -0.42 -1.48 2.51
N LEU A 565 -0.53 -2.02 3.73
CA LEU A 565 -0.99 -3.40 3.95
C LEU A 565 -2.38 -3.67 3.35
N ALA A 566 -3.29 -2.70 3.43
CA ALA A 566 -4.62 -2.82 2.79
C ALA A 566 -4.51 -2.92 1.26
N SER A 567 -3.58 -2.16 0.66
CA SER A 567 -3.31 -2.19 -0.78
C SER A 567 -2.70 -3.53 -1.20
N VAL A 568 -1.73 -4.04 -0.43
CA VAL A 568 -1.11 -5.35 -0.66
C VAL A 568 -2.15 -6.46 -0.59
N PHE A 569 -3.02 -6.43 0.43
CA PHE A 569 -4.08 -7.43 0.59
C PHE A 569 -5.10 -7.36 -0.56
N HIS A 570 -5.56 -6.16 -0.94
CA HIS A 570 -6.42 -5.99 -2.12
C HIS A 570 -5.80 -6.62 -3.36
N ASN A 571 -4.54 -6.30 -3.65
CA ASN A 571 -3.86 -6.74 -4.86
C ASN A 571 -3.63 -8.26 -4.88
N GLN A 572 -3.38 -8.87 -3.72
CA GLN A 572 -3.32 -10.33 -3.59
C GLN A 572 -4.67 -10.98 -3.92
N VAL A 573 -5.77 -10.48 -3.35
CA VAL A 573 -7.11 -11.03 -3.61
C VAL A 573 -7.54 -10.78 -5.06
N LEU A 574 -7.19 -9.63 -5.64
CA LEU A 574 -7.44 -9.29 -7.04
C LEU A 574 -6.73 -10.25 -7.99
N ARG A 575 -5.43 -10.53 -7.75
CA ARG A 575 -4.67 -11.52 -8.52
C ARG A 575 -5.35 -12.88 -8.55
N GLN A 576 -5.75 -13.39 -7.38
CA GLN A 576 -6.45 -14.68 -7.27
C GLN A 576 -7.78 -14.70 -8.06
N ASN A 577 -8.57 -13.62 -7.98
CA ASN A 577 -9.84 -13.53 -8.70
C ASN A 577 -9.64 -13.43 -10.22
N VAL A 578 -8.65 -12.65 -10.67
CA VAL A 578 -8.32 -12.52 -12.10
C VAL A 578 -7.79 -13.84 -12.67
N GLU A 579 -6.94 -14.56 -11.93
CA GLU A 579 -6.50 -15.90 -12.32
C GLU A 579 -7.69 -16.85 -12.49
N GLN A 580 -8.64 -16.81 -11.56
CA GLN A 580 -9.86 -17.63 -11.64
C GLN A 580 -10.72 -17.26 -12.86
N LEU A 581 -10.93 -15.96 -13.11
CA LEU A 581 -11.63 -15.47 -14.30
C LEU A 581 -10.96 -15.90 -15.62
N ASN A 582 -9.63 -15.93 -15.65
CA ASN A 582 -8.88 -16.36 -16.81
C ASN A 582 -8.96 -17.87 -17.03
N LYS A 583 -9.00 -18.68 -15.95
CA LYS A 583 -9.27 -20.13 -16.02
C LYS A 583 -10.66 -20.42 -16.59
N GLU A 584 -11.66 -19.62 -16.22
CA GLU A 584 -13.04 -19.77 -16.71
C GLU A 584 -13.21 -19.35 -18.18
N SER A 585 -12.43 -18.36 -18.65
CA SER A 585 -12.60 -17.76 -19.98
C SER A 585 -11.72 -18.36 -21.09
N ASN A 586 -10.91 -19.39 -20.80
CA ASN A 586 -10.02 -20.12 -21.73
C ASN A 586 -9.11 -19.23 -22.63
N ASN A 587 -8.94 -17.94 -22.33
CA ASN A 587 -8.32 -16.99 -23.27
C ASN A 587 -7.61 -15.79 -22.62
N SER A 588 -7.08 -15.93 -21.39
CA SER A 588 -6.32 -14.89 -20.66
C SER A 588 -6.85 -13.48 -20.89
N ALA A 589 -8.15 -13.32 -20.67
CA ALA A 589 -8.94 -12.14 -20.98
C ALA A 589 -8.52 -10.89 -20.20
N PHE A 590 -8.18 -11.13 -18.94
CA PHE A 590 -8.05 -10.13 -17.91
C PHE A 590 -6.57 -9.98 -17.58
N VAL A 591 -6.08 -8.74 -17.63
CA VAL A 591 -4.69 -8.39 -17.37
C VAL A 591 -4.66 -7.42 -16.19
N ILE A 592 -3.79 -7.66 -15.22
CA ILE A 592 -3.57 -6.73 -14.12
C ILE A 592 -2.47 -5.75 -14.51
N LEU A 593 -2.76 -4.46 -14.40
CA LEU A 593 -1.75 -3.40 -14.43
C LEU A 593 -1.30 -3.13 -13.00
N ASP A 594 -0.08 -3.52 -12.66
CA ASP A 594 0.44 -3.42 -11.29
C ASP A 594 0.84 -1.96 -10.95
N LEU A 595 -0.14 -1.16 -10.57
CA LEU A 595 0.11 0.22 -10.12
C LEU A 595 0.88 0.25 -8.81
N TYR A 596 0.82 -0.79 -7.97
CA TYR A 596 1.55 -0.80 -6.70
C TYR A 596 3.06 -0.76 -6.94
N ASP A 597 3.54 -1.69 -7.75
CA ASP A 597 4.97 -1.77 -8.10
C ASP A 597 5.39 -0.59 -8.97
N ALA A 598 4.52 -0.14 -9.88
CA ALA A 598 4.82 1.00 -10.76
C ALA A 598 4.97 2.32 -10.00
N PHE A 599 4.08 2.61 -9.04
CA PHE A 599 4.21 3.76 -8.15
C PHE A 599 5.42 3.62 -7.24
N SER A 600 5.62 2.46 -6.62
CA SER A 600 6.76 2.22 -5.72
C SER A 600 8.09 2.45 -6.44
N SER A 601 8.21 1.97 -7.68
CA SER A 601 9.39 2.17 -8.53
C SER A 601 9.57 3.62 -8.96
N ALA A 602 8.47 4.36 -9.16
CA ALA A 602 8.53 5.76 -9.58
C ALA A 602 8.81 6.72 -8.42
N ILE A 603 8.31 6.42 -7.21
CA ILE A 603 8.57 7.17 -5.97
C ILE A 603 9.99 6.91 -5.47
N ASN A 604 10.47 5.67 -5.60
CA ASN A 604 11.82 5.25 -5.22
C ASN A 604 12.62 4.80 -6.44
N PRO A 605 12.97 5.71 -7.37
CA PRO A 605 13.64 5.35 -8.61
C PRO A 605 15.05 4.81 -8.33
N GLN A 606 15.35 3.66 -8.93
CA GLN A 606 16.71 3.13 -8.97
C GLN A 606 17.61 4.09 -9.74
N LYS A 607 18.76 4.43 -9.15
CA LYS A 607 19.78 5.23 -9.83
C LYS A 607 20.55 4.36 -10.81
N ASP A 608 20.82 4.89 -11.99
CA ASP A 608 21.73 4.24 -12.94
C ASP A 608 23.18 4.22 -12.41
N ARG A 609 24.08 3.59 -13.17
CA ARG A 609 25.50 3.48 -12.80
C ARG A 609 26.21 4.83 -12.68
N GLN A 610 25.63 5.89 -13.24
CA GLN A 610 26.12 7.26 -13.17
C GLN A 610 25.45 8.06 -12.05
N GLY A 611 24.54 7.45 -11.28
CA GLY A 611 23.80 8.08 -10.19
C GLY A 611 22.57 8.86 -10.66
N ASN A 612 22.20 8.80 -11.94
CA ASN A 612 21.07 9.52 -12.51
C ASN A 612 19.80 8.67 -12.49
N THR A 613 18.66 9.33 -12.34
CA THR A 613 17.34 8.71 -12.51
C THR A 613 16.76 9.12 -13.85
N THR A 614 16.02 8.23 -14.51
CA THR A 614 15.34 8.52 -15.79
C THR A 614 14.37 9.70 -15.65
N PHE A 615 13.74 9.81 -14.48
CA PHE A 615 12.81 10.89 -14.12
C PHE A 615 13.42 11.72 -12.99
N GLN A 616 13.46 13.03 -13.17
CA GLN A 616 13.80 13.96 -12.10
C GLN A 616 12.51 14.23 -11.32
N ILE A 617 12.47 13.77 -10.07
CA ILE A 617 11.33 13.94 -9.18
C ILE A 617 11.82 14.58 -7.90
N ASP A 618 11.26 15.75 -7.58
CA ASP A 618 11.51 16.48 -6.34
C ASP A 618 10.42 16.09 -5.32
N GLU A 619 10.81 15.79 -4.08
CA GLU A 619 9.89 15.50 -2.95
C GLU A 619 8.71 14.58 -3.34
N PRO A 620 8.95 13.29 -3.71
CA PRO A 620 7.98 12.44 -4.42
C PRO A 620 6.66 12.19 -3.67
N LEU A 621 6.62 12.41 -2.36
CA LEU A 621 5.44 12.23 -1.51
C LEU A 621 4.67 13.52 -1.26
N LYS A 622 5.17 14.67 -1.75
CA LYS A 622 4.60 15.99 -1.52
C LYS A 622 3.81 16.46 -2.76
N PRO A 623 2.64 17.08 -2.58
CA PRO A 623 1.85 17.59 -3.69
C PRO A 623 2.44 18.91 -4.21
N CYS A 624 2.39 19.13 -5.52
CA CYS A 624 2.83 20.40 -6.10
C CYS A 624 1.82 21.54 -5.89
N CYS A 625 0.52 21.25 -5.96
CA CYS A 625 -0.56 22.21 -5.86
C CYS A 625 -1.40 21.98 -4.61
N VAL A 626 -1.45 22.96 -3.72
CA VAL A 626 -2.18 22.90 -2.45
C VAL A 626 -2.90 24.20 -2.16
N GLY A 627 -3.97 24.14 -1.36
CA GLY A 627 -4.59 25.36 -0.84
C GLY A 627 -3.62 26.17 0.02
N VAL A 628 -3.81 27.49 0.06
CA VAL A 628 -3.02 28.37 0.95
C VAL A 628 -3.36 28.18 2.44
N SER A 629 -4.48 27.53 2.75
CA SER A 629 -4.87 27.05 4.07
C SER A 629 -5.71 25.78 3.92
N SER A 630 -6.04 25.12 5.04
CA SER A 630 -6.87 23.91 5.07
C SER A 630 -8.30 24.09 4.54
N GLU A 631 -8.77 25.34 4.44
CA GLU A 631 -10.10 25.69 3.88
C GLU A 631 -10.11 25.66 2.36
N TYR A 632 -8.94 25.73 1.73
CA TYR A 632 -8.78 25.80 0.29
C TYR A 632 -8.11 24.55 -0.25
N SER A 633 -8.37 24.26 -1.52
CA SER A 633 -7.76 23.19 -2.30
C SER A 633 -7.09 23.73 -3.56
N CYS A 634 -6.35 22.87 -4.27
CA CYS A 634 -5.83 23.20 -5.59
C CYS A 634 -6.97 23.72 -6.51
N GLY A 635 -6.75 24.86 -7.16
CA GLY A 635 -7.74 25.51 -8.01
C GLY A 635 -8.81 26.34 -7.30
N SER A 636 -8.72 26.49 -5.97
CA SER A 636 -9.59 27.39 -5.21
C SER A 636 -9.32 28.86 -5.53
N VAL A 637 -10.39 29.65 -5.67
CA VAL A 637 -10.30 31.10 -5.87
C VAL A 637 -11.20 31.83 -4.89
N ASP A 638 -10.82 33.07 -4.56
CA ASP A 638 -11.66 33.99 -3.79
C ASP A 638 -12.90 34.38 -4.60
N GLY A 639 -14.10 34.20 -4.03
CA GLY A 639 -15.34 34.48 -4.75
C GLY A 639 -15.57 35.97 -5.05
N SER A 640 -14.93 36.88 -4.31
CA SER A 640 -15.12 38.33 -4.46
C SER A 640 -14.04 38.99 -5.31
N THR A 641 -12.79 38.53 -5.17
CA THR A 641 -11.63 39.14 -5.83
C THR A 641 -11.09 38.31 -6.99
N GLY A 642 -11.48 37.03 -7.11
CA GLY A 642 -10.90 36.09 -8.06
C GLY A 642 -9.45 35.71 -7.74
N ALA A 643 -8.91 36.14 -6.60
CA ALA A 643 -7.53 35.84 -6.21
C ALA A 643 -7.33 34.33 -6.02
N LYS A 644 -6.20 33.81 -6.50
CA LYS A 644 -5.83 32.40 -6.31
C LYS A 644 -5.65 32.11 -4.81
N LYS A 645 -6.28 31.04 -4.33
CA LYS A 645 -6.18 30.55 -2.94
C LYS A 645 -5.45 29.21 -2.88
N TYR A 646 -4.53 29.00 -3.81
CA TYR A 646 -3.64 27.85 -3.86
C TYR A 646 -2.21 28.31 -4.17
N SER A 647 -1.23 27.50 -3.78
CA SER A 647 0.16 27.60 -4.18
C SER A 647 0.50 26.47 -5.16
N ILE A 648 1.52 26.71 -5.99
CA ILE A 648 2.13 25.72 -6.87
C ILE A 648 3.62 25.65 -6.49
N CYS A 649 4.19 24.45 -6.48
CA CYS A 649 5.61 24.21 -6.24
C CYS A 649 6.50 24.91 -7.28
N SER A 650 7.80 25.08 -6.97
CA SER A 650 8.73 25.82 -7.83
C SER A 650 9.02 25.13 -9.17
N HIS A 651 8.99 23.79 -9.20
CA HIS A 651 9.27 22.97 -10.38
C HIS A 651 8.12 21.99 -10.66
N PRO A 652 6.98 22.46 -11.19
CA PRO A 652 5.83 21.59 -11.49
C PRO A 652 6.19 20.40 -12.38
N GLU A 653 7.12 20.59 -13.31
CA GLU A 653 7.63 19.57 -14.22
C GLU A 653 8.42 18.45 -13.54
N ARG A 654 8.85 18.66 -12.29
CA ARG A 654 9.55 17.68 -11.44
C ARG A 654 8.68 17.12 -10.32
N SER A 655 7.42 17.48 -10.25
CA SER A 655 6.51 16.91 -9.25
C SER A 655 6.14 15.46 -9.59
N PHE A 656 5.95 14.61 -8.59
CA PHE A 656 5.29 13.31 -8.79
C PHE A 656 3.78 13.42 -8.57
N PHE A 657 3.35 14.07 -7.48
CA PHE A 657 1.95 14.36 -7.21
C PHE A 657 1.59 15.79 -7.60
N TRP A 658 0.48 15.95 -8.30
CA TRP A 658 -0.05 17.26 -8.66
C TRP A 658 -0.81 17.88 -7.49
N ASP A 659 -1.76 17.16 -6.92
CA ASP A 659 -2.53 17.59 -5.76
C ASP A 659 -2.41 16.56 -4.63
N THR A 660 -3.25 16.66 -3.60
CA THR A 660 -3.15 15.81 -2.42
C THR A 660 -3.47 14.33 -2.68
N VAL A 661 -3.94 13.98 -3.88
CA VAL A 661 -4.33 12.61 -4.24
C VAL A 661 -3.68 12.18 -5.55
N HIS A 662 -3.69 13.03 -6.56
CA HIS A 662 -3.47 12.61 -7.95
C HIS A 662 -2.04 12.86 -8.44
N PRO A 663 -1.45 11.94 -9.22
CA PRO A 663 -0.16 12.17 -9.87
C PRO A 663 -0.20 13.34 -10.86
N SER A 664 0.94 14.01 -10.99
CA SER A 664 1.20 14.95 -12.07
C SER A 664 1.40 14.22 -13.39
N GLN A 665 1.48 14.95 -14.50
CA GLN A 665 1.84 14.39 -15.79
C GLN A 665 3.20 13.69 -15.73
N ASN A 666 4.17 14.26 -15.00
CA ASN A 666 5.49 13.66 -14.81
C ASN A 666 5.42 12.39 -13.95
N GLY A 667 4.63 12.40 -12.87
CA GLY A 667 4.35 11.21 -12.07
C GLY A 667 3.70 10.09 -12.88
N TRP A 668 2.66 10.40 -13.65
CA TRP A 668 2.03 9.44 -14.57
C TRP A 668 2.99 8.92 -15.63
N HIS A 669 3.92 9.75 -16.14
CA HIS A 669 4.93 9.31 -17.10
C HIS A 669 5.88 8.29 -16.46
N ALA A 670 6.32 8.53 -15.23
CA ALA A 670 7.18 7.61 -14.49
C ALA A 670 6.45 6.28 -14.21
N VAL A 671 5.20 6.34 -13.74
CA VAL A 671 4.35 5.15 -13.53
C VAL A 671 4.14 4.37 -14.82
N TYR A 672 3.75 5.04 -15.90
CA TYR A 672 3.57 4.43 -17.22
C TYR A 672 4.85 3.75 -17.72
N SER A 673 6.01 4.37 -17.49
CA SER A 673 7.29 3.82 -17.91
C SER A 673 7.63 2.52 -17.21
N SER A 674 7.29 2.40 -15.92
CA SER A 674 7.38 1.14 -15.17
C SER A 674 6.41 0.07 -15.70
N LEU A 675 5.20 0.46 -16.12
CA LEU A 675 4.21 -0.46 -16.69
C LEU A 675 4.54 -0.92 -18.11
N LYS A 676 5.31 -0.15 -18.88
CA LYS A 676 5.46 -0.32 -20.33
C LYS A 676 5.85 -1.74 -20.75
N SER A 677 6.68 -2.43 -19.97
CA SER A 677 7.12 -3.80 -20.24
C SER A 677 5.98 -4.82 -20.14
N SER A 678 4.97 -4.60 -19.29
CA SER A 678 3.83 -5.51 -19.11
C SER A 678 2.70 -5.27 -20.11
N LEU A 679 2.64 -4.08 -20.75
CA LEU A 679 1.55 -3.71 -21.66
C LEU A 679 1.49 -4.54 -22.95
N HIS A 680 2.52 -5.32 -23.30
CA HIS A 680 2.45 -6.26 -24.42
C HIS A 680 1.33 -7.30 -24.24
N GLN A 681 0.94 -7.58 -22.99
CA GLN A 681 -0.15 -8.49 -22.64
C GLN A 681 -1.52 -8.02 -23.16
N LEU A 682 -1.66 -6.74 -23.49
CA LEU A 682 -2.89 -6.20 -24.07
C LEU A 682 -3.10 -6.63 -25.53
N TYR A 683 -2.05 -7.13 -26.19
CA TYR A 683 -2.10 -7.61 -27.58
C TYR A 683 -2.07 -9.14 -27.70
N SER A 684 -1.72 -9.84 -26.62
CA SER A 684 -1.55 -11.30 -26.59
C SER A 684 -2.84 -12.05 -26.38
#